data_AF-A0A8T0XF31-F1
#
_entry.id   AF-A0A8T0XF31-F1
#
_cell.length_a   1.000
_cell.length_b   1.000
_cell.length_c   1.000
_cell.angle_alpha   90.00
_cell.angle_beta   90.00
_cell.angle_gamma   90.00
#
_symmetry.space_group_name_H-M   'P 1'
#
loop_
_entity.id
_entity.type
_entity.pdbx_description
1 polymer ?
#
loop_
_entity_poly.entity_id
_entity_poly.type
_entity_poly.pdbx_seq_one_letter_code
_entity_poly.pdbx_strand_id
1 'polypeptide(L)'
;MILLSSKFLFSYYFEIKPLVGPTKEIMKINMNKYEWHEFFPQVKSNAGAILAVWSPIILVYFMDTQIWYSVFCTIFGGMCGIIHHLGEIRTMGMVRSRFCTLPEAFNMSLVPPAMPKEKKGMFPSFLEKKVFKKLGKDERLDPTKFALVWNQIINSFRSEDIISNREMELMTMPMSLEHSSGSIRWPLFLLAKKFSEAVDMAANFTGKSAQLFSKIKKDSYMFCSINDFYELTKTIFRFLIIGETEKSVVAVIFNKIEKSIQNSSLLTDFKMDHLPSLFSKFDRLAELLYLNKHEHRYEVTILLQDIVDILIQDMIVDAQSILDVVNSSERLISDDDGAFGYYEPELFASVSSITNIRYPFLDGQLSQQKEQVKRLYLLLNTKEQVAEIPSNLEARRRISFFATSLFMDMPAAPKVRSMLSFSIITPYFMEEVKFSDEELYSNQDESSILSYMQKIYPDEWKNFSERIGPKITNDEIRYWASYRGQTLSRTVRGMMYYRKALRLQAFLDRTSDQELYKVPLATEKGKNKRNIHQSLSAEIEALADMKFSYIISCQKFGEQKIKGDPHAQDIIDLMTRYSVLRVVYIEEKEVIVNNAPHKVYSSVLIKAENNLDQEIYRIKLPGPPIIGEGKPENQNHAIIFTRGEALQTIDMNQDNYLEEAYKMRNVLQEFVIHPRDQAPTILGLREHIFTGSVSSLAGFMSYQETSFVTIGQRFLADPLRVRFHYGHPDIFDRIFHLTRGGISKASKTINLSEDVFAGYNSILRRGNITYNEYIQVGKGRDVGLNQISKFEAKVANGNSEQTISRDIHRLGRRFDFFRMLSCYFTTVGFYFNSLISVVGVYVFLYGQLYLVLSGLQRALLHDAQTQNIKSLETALASQSFLQLGLLTGLPMVMELGLEKGFRASLSDFILMQLQLASVFFTFSLGTKAHYYGRTILHGGAKYRPTGRKFVVFHASFTENYQLYSRSHFVKGFELVFLLIVYHIFRRSYVSSVLHVMITYSTWFMAVTWLFTPFLFNPAGFAWQKIVEDWADWNRWMRNQGGIGVQPEKSWESWWNAENAHLRHSVLSSRILEVLLSLRFFIYQYGLVYHLNISQDNKNFLVYLLSWVVIIAIIGLVKLVNCASRRLSTKHQLIFRVIKLLIFLMVVTSLILLYCLCQLSIMDLIICCLAFIPTGWGLLLIVQVLRPKIEYYAIWEPIQVIAHAYDYGMGSLLFSPIAVLAWMPVISAIQTRVLFNRAFSRQLQIQPFIVGKTKRR
;
A
#
# COMPACT_ATOMS: atom_id res chain seq x y z
N MET A 1 21.53 -10.86 22.84
CA MET A 1 22.42 -12.04 23.04
C MET A 1 22.20 -13.11 21.98
N ILE A 2 21.02 -13.75 21.89
CA ILE A 2 20.78 -14.86 20.94
C ILE A 2 21.17 -14.50 19.49
N LEU A 3 20.74 -13.34 19.00
CA LEU A 3 21.11 -12.84 17.66
C LEU A 3 22.63 -12.79 17.44
N LEU A 4 23.39 -12.26 18.41
CA LEU A 4 24.84 -12.16 18.31
C LEU A 4 25.51 -13.53 18.33
N SER A 5 25.02 -14.46 19.16
CA SER A 5 25.52 -15.84 19.19
C SER A 5 25.29 -16.55 17.85
N SER A 6 24.09 -16.44 17.26
CA SER A 6 23.78 -16.98 15.93
C SER A 6 24.67 -16.36 14.86
N LYS A 7 24.84 -15.03 14.91
CA LYS A 7 25.73 -14.29 14.03
C LYS A 7 27.17 -14.81 14.10
N PHE A 8 27.79 -14.80 15.28
CA PHE A 8 29.20 -15.20 15.42
C PHE A 8 29.44 -16.66 15.03
N LEU A 9 28.48 -17.56 15.34
CA LEU A 9 28.55 -18.95 14.92
C LEU A 9 28.53 -19.06 13.40
N PHE A 10 27.59 -18.36 12.74
CA PHE A 10 27.49 -18.34 11.29
C PHE A 10 28.74 -17.75 10.64
N SER A 11 29.17 -16.56 11.05
CA SER A 11 30.36 -15.92 10.49
C SER A 11 31.59 -16.82 10.66
N TYR A 12 31.75 -17.50 11.79
CA TYR A 12 32.88 -18.41 11.99
C TYR A 12 32.84 -19.61 11.02
N TYR A 13 31.70 -20.32 10.93
CA TYR A 13 31.62 -21.54 10.13
C TYR A 13 31.51 -21.32 8.62
N PHE A 14 30.84 -20.24 8.19
CA PHE A 14 30.52 -20.00 6.78
C PHE A 14 31.34 -18.87 6.13
N GLU A 15 31.84 -17.90 6.89
CA GLU A 15 32.62 -16.79 6.33
C GLU A 15 34.12 -16.96 6.60
N ILE A 16 34.51 -17.25 7.85
CA ILE A 16 35.91 -17.26 8.26
C ILE A 16 36.57 -18.62 8.02
N LYS A 17 36.02 -19.71 8.57
CA LYS A 17 36.61 -21.06 8.49
C LYS A 17 36.88 -21.53 7.04
N PRO A 18 35.98 -21.31 6.06
CA PRO A 18 36.23 -21.70 4.67
C PRO A 18 37.39 -20.96 4.01
N LEU A 19 37.74 -19.76 4.50
CA LEU A 19 38.87 -18.97 3.98
C LEU A 19 40.21 -19.33 4.61
N VAL A 20 40.24 -19.90 5.82
CA VAL A 20 41.49 -20.21 6.51
C VAL A 20 42.36 -21.18 5.71
N GLY A 21 41.76 -22.23 5.14
CA GLY A 21 42.46 -23.20 4.27
C GLY A 21 43.09 -22.53 3.04
N PRO A 22 42.27 -21.90 2.17
CA PRO A 22 42.75 -21.12 1.03
C PRO A 22 43.83 -20.09 1.38
N THR A 23 43.70 -19.38 2.50
CA THR A 23 44.68 -18.38 2.93
C THR A 23 46.04 -19.01 3.23
N LYS A 24 46.07 -20.15 3.93
CA LYS A 24 47.32 -20.88 4.22
C LYS A 24 47.98 -21.36 2.93
N GLU A 25 47.21 -21.83 1.96
CA GLU A 25 47.75 -22.27 0.67
C GLU A 25 48.27 -21.08 -0.15
N ILE A 26 47.52 -19.99 -0.24
CA ILE A 26 48.00 -18.74 -0.88
C ILE A 26 49.30 -18.27 -0.22
N MET A 27 49.48 -18.41 1.10
CA MET A 27 50.73 -18.04 1.77
C MET A 27 51.91 -18.96 1.47
N LYS A 28 51.68 -20.24 1.16
CA LYS A 28 52.74 -21.23 0.86
C LYS A 28 53.27 -21.11 -0.57
N ILE A 29 52.47 -20.60 -1.50
CA ILE A 29 52.83 -20.49 -2.92
C ILE A 29 53.88 -19.38 -3.10
N ASN A 30 55.13 -19.75 -3.38
CA ASN A 30 56.19 -18.80 -3.71
C ASN A 30 56.11 -18.42 -5.20
N MET A 31 55.42 -17.32 -5.50
CA MET A 31 55.32 -16.77 -6.84
C MET A 31 56.52 -15.86 -7.17
N ASN A 32 57.52 -16.41 -7.86
CA ASN A 32 58.75 -15.67 -8.22
C ASN A 32 58.61 -14.76 -9.46
N LYS A 33 57.51 -14.86 -10.24
CA LYS A 33 57.25 -14.02 -11.43
C LYS A 33 55.81 -13.49 -11.39
N TYR A 34 55.63 -12.27 -10.89
CA TYR A 34 54.38 -11.53 -10.99
C TYR A 34 54.29 -10.90 -12.39
N GLU A 35 53.10 -10.89 -13.02
CA GLU A 35 53.00 -10.22 -14.31
C GLU A 35 53.22 -8.71 -14.15
N TRP A 36 52.72 -8.04 -13.10
CA TRP A 36 53.01 -6.61 -12.77
C TRP A 36 54.38 -6.38 -12.10
N HIS A 37 55.47 -6.76 -12.76
CA HIS A 37 56.82 -6.71 -12.18
C HIS A 37 57.36 -5.29 -11.85
N GLU A 38 56.82 -4.20 -12.39
CA GLU A 38 57.35 -2.85 -12.11
C GLU A 38 56.89 -2.24 -10.77
N PHE A 39 55.63 -2.46 -10.36
CA PHE A 39 55.15 -2.01 -9.04
C PHE A 39 55.63 -2.93 -7.92
N PHE A 40 55.80 -4.22 -8.23
CA PHE A 40 56.24 -5.23 -7.26
C PHE A 40 57.29 -6.18 -7.88
N PRO A 41 58.55 -5.74 -8.03
CA PRO A 41 59.61 -6.52 -8.69
C PRO A 41 59.98 -7.81 -7.96
N GLN A 42 59.79 -7.85 -6.63
CA GLN A 42 59.88 -9.06 -5.81
C GLN A 42 58.81 -9.04 -4.73
N VAL A 43 57.69 -9.72 -4.96
CA VAL A 43 56.66 -9.90 -3.94
C VAL A 43 57.11 -11.01 -2.99
N LYS A 44 57.62 -10.66 -1.80
CA LYS A 44 58.00 -11.65 -0.77
C LYS A 44 56.79 -12.31 -0.08
N SER A 45 55.57 -11.77 -0.28
CA SER A 45 54.34 -12.25 0.38
C SER A 45 53.11 -12.00 -0.49
N ASN A 46 52.24 -13.01 -0.64
CA ASN A 46 50.97 -12.91 -1.39
C ASN A 46 49.88 -12.10 -0.66
N ALA A 47 50.26 -11.10 0.14
CA ALA A 47 49.36 -10.29 0.96
C ALA A 47 48.27 -9.57 0.14
N GLY A 48 48.60 -9.06 -1.06
CA GLY A 48 47.62 -8.41 -1.94
C GLY A 48 46.52 -9.36 -2.43
N ALA A 49 46.86 -10.63 -2.66
CA ALA A 49 45.91 -11.68 -3.01
C ALA A 49 44.95 -11.99 -1.88
N ILE A 50 45.51 -12.12 -0.67
CA ILE A 50 44.77 -12.36 0.56
C ILE A 50 43.80 -11.19 0.79
N LEU A 51 44.26 -9.95 0.64
CA LEU A 51 43.40 -8.77 0.74
C LEU A 51 42.26 -8.79 -0.30
N ALA A 52 42.53 -9.13 -1.56
CA ALA A 52 41.50 -9.20 -2.60
C ALA A 52 40.42 -10.26 -2.31
N VAL A 53 40.81 -11.41 -1.74
CA VAL A 53 39.89 -12.49 -1.36
C VAL A 53 39.13 -12.19 -0.07
N TRP A 54 39.78 -11.60 0.94
CA TRP A 54 39.18 -11.32 2.25
C TRP A 54 38.32 -10.04 2.27
N SER A 55 38.67 -9.01 1.51
CA SER A 55 37.98 -7.70 1.59
C SER A 55 36.47 -7.79 1.34
N PRO A 56 35.97 -8.51 0.32
CA PRO A 56 34.53 -8.67 0.13
C PRO A 56 33.85 -9.36 1.31
N ILE A 57 34.51 -10.36 1.91
CA ILE A 57 33.95 -11.14 3.01
C ILE A 57 33.96 -10.36 4.33
N ILE A 58 34.97 -9.52 4.56
CA ILE A 58 34.98 -8.56 5.68
C ILE A 58 33.81 -7.58 5.55
N LEU A 59 33.51 -7.09 4.36
CA LEU A 59 32.36 -6.21 4.14
C LEU A 59 31.04 -6.94 4.41
N VAL A 60 30.93 -8.21 4.00
CA VAL A 60 29.77 -9.05 4.32
C VAL A 60 29.65 -9.28 5.83
N TYR A 61 30.75 -9.53 6.54
CA TYR A 61 30.77 -9.72 8.00
C TYR A 61 30.19 -8.52 8.78
N PHE A 62 30.32 -7.30 8.26
CA PHE A 62 29.70 -6.12 8.87
C PHE A 62 28.19 -6.01 8.56
N MET A 63 27.75 -6.65 7.47
CA MET A 63 26.38 -6.60 6.96
C MET A 63 25.53 -7.80 7.42
N ASP A 64 26.13 -8.97 7.68
CA ASP A 64 25.46 -10.24 8.01
C ASP A 64 24.48 -10.12 9.19
N THR A 65 24.77 -9.19 10.09
CA THR A 65 23.99 -8.93 11.29
C THR A 65 22.61 -8.37 10.92
N GLN A 66 22.48 -7.66 9.80
CA GLN A 66 21.20 -7.23 9.24
C GLN A 66 20.35 -8.42 8.78
N ILE A 67 20.98 -9.45 8.20
CA ILE A 67 20.29 -10.67 7.76
C ILE A 67 19.73 -11.38 8.98
N TRP A 68 20.53 -11.53 10.03
CA TRP A 68 20.07 -12.10 11.30
C TRP A 68 18.96 -11.25 11.93
N TYR A 69 19.06 -9.92 11.88
CA TYR A 69 17.98 -9.05 12.34
C TYR A 69 16.66 -9.30 11.57
N SER A 70 16.73 -9.48 10.25
CA SER A 70 15.57 -9.85 9.42
C SER A 70 14.96 -11.19 9.86
N VAL A 71 15.79 -12.23 10.03
CA VAL A 71 15.35 -13.56 10.47
C VAL A 71 14.69 -13.52 11.85
N PHE A 72 15.30 -12.82 12.81
CA PHE A 72 14.74 -12.68 14.16
C PHE A 72 13.46 -11.83 14.16
N CYS A 73 13.39 -10.77 13.34
CA CYS A 73 12.16 -10.01 13.14
C CYS A 73 11.04 -10.91 12.60
N THR A 74 11.32 -11.78 11.63
CA THR A 74 10.36 -12.77 11.11
C THR A 74 9.86 -13.71 12.21
N ILE A 75 10.76 -14.28 13.00
CA ILE A 75 10.40 -15.27 14.04
C ILE A 75 9.64 -14.59 15.19
N PHE A 76 10.25 -13.59 15.84
CA PHE A 76 9.67 -12.96 17.03
C PHE A 76 8.47 -12.08 16.68
N GLY A 77 8.57 -11.27 15.62
CA GLY A 77 7.44 -10.51 15.12
C GLY A 77 6.29 -11.43 14.70
N GLY A 78 6.58 -12.56 14.04
CA GLY A 78 5.57 -13.55 13.66
C GLY A 78 4.90 -14.20 14.87
N MET A 79 5.68 -14.65 15.86
CA MET A 79 5.17 -15.23 17.11
C MET A 79 4.33 -14.24 17.91
N CYS A 80 4.78 -12.99 18.06
CA CYS A 80 3.99 -11.95 18.72
C CYS A 80 2.66 -11.71 17.99
N GLY A 81 2.66 -11.70 16.65
CA GLY A 81 1.43 -11.58 15.86
C GLY A 81 0.43 -12.70 16.16
N ILE A 82 0.91 -13.96 16.23
CA ILE A 82 0.06 -15.11 16.58
C ILE A 82 -0.49 -14.98 18.01
N ILE A 83 0.35 -14.58 18.98
CA ILE A 83 -0.06 -14.41 20.38
C ILE A 83 -1.12 -13.31 20.52
N HIS A 84 -1.04 -12.26 19.72
CA HIS A 84 -2.02 -11.17 19.68
C HIS A 84 -3.23 -11.48 18.79
N HIS A 85 -3.46 -12.75 18.41
CA HIS A 85 -4.60 -13.19 17.59
C HIS A 85 -4.69 -12.51 16.22
N LEU A 86 -3.55 -12.05 15.68
CA LEU A 86 -3.52 -11.41 14.38
C LEU A 86 -3.88 -12.42 13.28
N GLY A 87 -4.83 -12.01 12.44
CA GLY A 87 -5.33 -12.85 11.35
C GLY A 87 -6.02 -14.11 11.87
N GLU A 88 -6.63 -14.11 13.06
CA GLU A 88 -7.44 -15.27 13.48
C GLU A 88 -8.68 -15.45 12.58
N ILE A 89 -9.25 -14.37 12.02
CA ILE A 89 -10.38 -14.40 11.08
C ILE A 89 -9.95 -13.80 9.73
N ARG A 90 -9.56 -14.66 8.78
CA ARG A 90 -8.93 -14.23 7.51
C ARG A 90 -9.87 -14.18 6.31
N THR A 91 -10.94 -14.97 6.35
CA THR A 91 -11.84 -15.16 5.22
C THR A 91 -13.28 -14.93 5.63
N MET A 92 -14.12 -14.58 4.65
CA MET A 92 -15.55 -14.42 4.89
C MET A 92 -16.21 -15.71 5.41
N GLY A 93 -15.70 -16.89 5.03
CA GLY A 93 -16.15 -18.16 5.59
C GLY A 93 -15.90 -18.25 7.11
N MET A 94 -14.75 -17.76 7.59
CA MET A 94 -14.43 -17.70 9.01
C MET A 94 -15.24 -16.63 9.76
N VAL A 95 -15.49 -15.48 9.12
CA VAL A 95 -16.37 -14.44 9.68
C VAL A 95 -17.75 -15.03 9.97
N ARG A 96 -18.30 -15.82 9.04
CA ARG A 96 -19.62 -16.44 9.20
C ARG A 96 -19.64 -17.50 10.28
N SER A 97 -18.63 -18.36 10.34
CA SER A 97 -18.57 -19.41 11.37
C SER A 97 -18.46 -18.85 12.78
N ARG A 98 -17.85 -17.67 12.94
CA ARG A 98 -17.73 -16.97 14.24
C ARG A 98 -18.73 -15.84 14.45
N PHE A 99 -19.63 -15.58 13.52
CA PHE A 99 -20.49 -14.38 13.59
C PHE A 99 -21.34 -14.34 14.86
N CYS A 100 -21.81 -15.50 15.35
CA CYS A 100 -22.56 -15.61 16.60
C CYS A 100 -21.79 -15.17 17.85
N THR A 101 -20.45 -15.18 17.81
CA THR A 101 -19.58 -14.73 18.91
C THR A 101 -19.18 -13.25 18.81
N LEU A 102 -19.40 -12.60 17.66
CA LEU A 102 -19.05 -11.20 17.45
C LEU A 102 -19.80 -10.22 18.37
N PRO A 103 -21.12 -10.38 18.65
CA PRO A 103 -21.82 -9.50 19.58
C PRO A 103 -21.24 -9.53 20.99
N GLU A 104 -20.79 -10.70 21.45
CA GLU A 104 -20.17 -10.87 22.77
C GLU A 104 -18.81 -10.16 22.82
N ALA A 105 -17.95 -10.39 21.82
CA ALA A 105 -16.66 -9.70 21.70
C ALA A 105 -16.83 -8.18 21.56
N PHE A 106 -17.83 -7.74 20.80
CA PHE A 106 -18.19 -6.33 20.66
C PHE A 106 -18.59 -5.72 22.01
N ASN A 107 -19.44 -6.38 22.78
CA ASN A 107 -19.88 -5.87 24.07
C ASN A 107 -18.75 -5.83 25.11
N MET A 108 -17.84 -6.81 25.12
CA MET A 108 -16.68 -6.80 26.01
C MET A 108 -15.69 -5.67 25.69
N SER A 109 -15.56 -5.32 24.41
CA SER A 109 -14.52 -4.40 23.94
C SER A 109 -15.04 -2.96 23.77
N LEU A 110 -16.17 -2.77 23.08
CA LEU A 110 -16.67 -1.47 22.63
C LEU A 110 -17.82 -0.89 23.46
N VAL A 111 -18.45 -1.69 24.32
CA VAL A 111 -19.51 -1.22 25.22
C VAL A 111 -18.93 -0.93 26.61
N PRO A 112 -19.16 0.26 27.19
CA PRO A 112 -18.63 0.58 28.51
C PRO A 112 -19.17 -0.33 29.62
N PRO A 113 -18.32 -0.86 30.52
CA PRO A 113 -18.76 -1.70 31.63
C PRO A 113 -19.62 -0.92 32.63
N ALA A 114 -20.63 -1.58 33.21
CA ALA A 114 -21.55 -0.97 34.17
C ALA A 114 -20.86 -0.54 35.49
N MET A 115 -19.79 -1.23 35.88
CA MET A 115 -18.95 -0.91 37.05
C MET A 115 -17.47 -0.95 36.66
N PRO A 116 -16.65 0.06 37.02
CA PRO A 116 -15.21 0.02 36.81
C PRO A 116 -14.59 -1.03 37.73
N LYS A 117 -14.24 -2.21 37.21
CA LYS A 117 -13.42 -3.18 37.94
C LYS A 117 -11.97 -2.69 37.94
N GLU A 118 -11.46 -2.25 39.09
CA GLU A 118 -10.03 -2.07 39.30
C GLU A 118 -9.31 -3.41 39.03
N LYS A 119 -8.49 -3.47 37.97
CA LYS A 119 -7.58 -4.61 37.76
C LYS A 119 -6.40 -4.46 38.71
N LYS A 120 -6.49 -5.08 39.90
CA LYS A 120 -5.30 -5.39 40.72
C LYS A 120 -4.65 -6.67 40.20
N GLY A 121 -3.38 -6.63 39.80
CA GLY A 121 -2.53 -7.82 39.75
C GLY A 121 -1.62 -7.98 38.53
N MET A 122 -0.32 -8.11 38.83
CA MET A 122 0.83 -8.31 37.94
C MET A 122 0.96 -9.78 37.45
N PHE A 123 -0.07 -10.34 36.81
CA PHE A 123 0.05 -11.62 36.09
C PHE A 123 -0.38 -11.43 34.64
N PRO A 124 0.31 -12.05 33.65
CA PRO A 124 -0.08 -11.93 32.27
C PRO A 124 -1.49 -12.48 32.09
N SER A 125 -2.36 -11.65 31.49
CA SER A 125 -3.76 -11.91 31.11
C SER A 125 -3.97 -13.18 30.25
N PHE A 126 -2.89 -13.88 29.91
CA PHE A 126 -2.79 -15.07 29.08
C PHE A 126 -3.52 -16.30 29.64
N LEU A 127 -3.58 -16.46 30.97
CA LEU A 127 -4.21 -17.63 31.61
C LEU A 127 -5.66 -17.38 32.03
N GLU A 128 -6.05 -16.14 32.32
CA GLU A 128 -7.44 -15.82 32.71
C GLU A 128 -8.41 -15.79 31.52
N LYS A 129 -7.96 -15.40 30.32
CA LYS A 129 -8.79 -15.45 29.09
C LYS A 129 -8.90 -16.87 28.50
N LYS A 130 -8.02 -17.80 28.89
CA LYS A 130 -7.96 -19.16 28.32
C LYS A 130 -9.01 -20.14 28.87
N VAL A 131 -9.74 -19.72 29.89
CA VAL A 131 -10.96 -20.39 30.31
C VAL A 131 -12.07 -19.41 30.05
N PHE A 132 -12.85 -19.66 29.00
CA PHE A 132 -14.26 -19.28 28.96
C PHE A 132 -14.87 -19.81 30.25
N LYS A 133 -14.74 -19.07 31.35
CA LYS A 133 -15.64 -19.20 32.49
C LYS A 133 -16.98 -19.04 31.83
N LYS A 134 -17.79 -20.10 31.90
CA LYS A 134 -19.24 -20.02 31.86
C LYS A 134 -19.64 -18.85 32.76
N LEU A 135 -19.62 -17.62 32.26
CA LEU A 135 -20.50 -16.58 32.74
C LEU A 135 -21.88 -17.19 32.55
N GLY A 136 -22.67 -17.16 33.63
CA GLY A 136 -23.92 -17.91 33.72
C GLY A 136 -24.79 -17.67 32.48
N LYS A 137 -25.60 -18.67 32.14
CA LYS A 137 -26.62 -18.58 31.08
C LYS A 137 -27.55 -17.36 31.23
N ASP A 138 -27.54 -16.68 32.39
CA ASP A 138 -28.40 -15.57 32.77
C ASP A 138 -27.90 -14.17 32.37
N GLU A 139 -26.66 -14.01 31.91
CA GLU A 139 -26.16 -12.74 31.32
C GLU A 139 -25.88 -12.90 29.82
N ARG A 140 -26.88 -13.34 29.04
CA ARG A 140 -26.82 -13.17 27.58
C ARG A 140 -26.94 -11.68 27.27
N LEU A 141 -25.78 -11.02 27.12
CA LEU A 141 -25.66 -9.63 26.70
C LEU A 141 -26.50 -9.38 25.43
N ASP A 142 -27.37 -8.36 25.50
CA ASP A 142 -28.28 -7.95 24.43
C ASP A 142 -27.51 -7.58 23.13
N PRO A 143 -27.75 -8.25 21.99
CA PRO A 143 -27.11 -7.95 20.71
C PRO A 143 -27.60 -6.65 20.05
N THR A 144 -28.57 -5.92 20.63
CA THR A 144 -29.16 -4.69 20.08
C THR A 144 -28.12 -3.61 19.76
N LYS A 145 -27.15 -3.39 20.65
CA LYS A 145 -26.08 -2.39 20.44
C LYS A 145 -25.17 -2.79 19.27
N PHE A 146 -24.83 -4.08 19.18
CA PHE A 146 -24.06 -4.61 18.06
C PHE A 146 -24.82 -4.46 16.74
N ALA A 147 -26.11 -4.81 16.70
CA ALA A 147 -26.94 -4.72 15.50
C ALA A 147 -26.97 -3.29 14.92
N LEU A 148 -27.10 -2.27 15.77
CA LEU A 148 -27.08 -0.87 15.34
C LEU A 148 -25.74 -0.46 14.74
N VAL A 149 -24.63 -0.80 15.39
CA VAL A 149 -23.29 -0.50 14.88
C VAL A 149 -23.02 -1.24 13.58
N TRP A 150 -23.35 -2.54 13.52
CA TRP A 150 -23.23 -3.37 12.33
C TRP A 150 -24.00 -2.77 11.16
N ASN A 151 -25.27 -2.41 11.35
CA ASN A 151 -26.08 -1.81 10.29
C ASN A 151 -25.52 -0.46 9.82
N GLN A 152 -24.92 0.34 10.71
CA GLN A 152 -24.25 1.57 10.31
C GLN A 152 -22.97 1.32 9.51
N ILE A 153 -22.22 0.25 9.79
CA ILE A 153 -21.07 -0.18 8.99
C ILE A 153 -21.54 -0.59 7.58
N ILE A 154 -22.58 -1.42 7.48
CA ILE A 154 -23.14 -1.88 6.20
C ILE A 154 -23.68 -0.71 5.37
N ASN A 155 -24.39 0.23 6.00
CA ASN A 155 -24.84 1.47 5.35
C ASN A 155 -23.66 2.33 4.86
N SER A 156 -22.54 2.37 5.59
CA SER A 156 -21.33 3.06 5.15
C SER A 156 -20.77 2.44 3.87
N PHE A 157 -20.63 1.12 3.82
CA PHE A 157 -20.16 0.42 2.62
C PHE A 157 -21.06 0.70 1.42
N ARG A 158 -22.38 0.76 1.63
CA ARG A 158 -23.31 1.13 0.57
C ARG A 158 -23.10 2.56 0.09
N SER A 159 -22.92 3.51 1.02
CA SER A 159 -22.68 4.93 0.69
C SER A 159 -21.34 5.18 0.01
N GLU A 160 -20.37 4.30 0.22
CA GLU A 160 -19.05 4.31 -0.42
C GLU A 160 -19.03 3.54 -1.76
N ASP A 161 -20.16 2.95 -2.15
CA ASP A 161 -20.36 2.15 -3.37
C ASP A 161 -19.59 0.82 -3.38
N ILE A 162 -19.20 0.31 -2.21
CA ILE A 162 -18.45 -0.95 -2.07
C ILE A 162 -19.39 -2.17 -2.18
N ILE A 163 -20.66 -2.01 -1.80
CA ILE A 163 -21.68 -3.06 -1.90
C ILE A 163 -22.91 -2.55 -2.66
N SER A 164 -23.64 -3.47 -3.28
CA SER A 164 -24.93 -3.21 -3.97
C SER A 164 -26.11 -3.06 -2.99
N ASN A 165 -27.27 -2.57 -3.46
CA ASN A 165 -28.48 -2.53 -2.62
C ASN A 165 -28.88 -3.93 -2.14
N ARG A 166 -28.78 -4.93 -3.02
CA ARG A 166 -29.10 -6.33 -2.69
C ARG A 166 -28.17 -6.87 -1.60
N GLU A 167 -26.86 -6.63 -1.69
CA GLU A 167 -25.91 -7.07 -0.66
C GLU A 167 -26.14 -6.37 0.67
N MET A 168 -26.44 -5.06 0.65
CA MET A 168 -26.79 -4.30 1.85
C MET A 168 -27.97 -4.96 2.59
N GLU A 169 -29.02 -5.32 1.88
CA GLU A 169 -30.22 -5.96 2.45
C GLU A 169 -29.92 -7.34 3.04
N LEU A 170 -29.10 -8.15 2.35
CA LEU A 170 -28.73 -9.47 2.83
C LEU A 170 -27.85 -9.42 4.08
N MET A 171 -27.05 -8.36 4.23
CA MET A 171 -26.11 -8.17 5.33
C MET A 171 -26.68 -7.43 6.54
N THR A 172 -27.77 -6.69 6.36
CA THR A 172 -28.42 -5.93 7.44
C THR A 172 -29.01 -6.86 8.49
N MET A 173 -28.79 -6.53 9.77
CA MET A 173 -29.36 -7.23 10.91
C MET A 173 -30.72 -6.63 11.28
N PRO A 174 -31.80 -7.43 11.38
CA PRO A 174 -33.12 -6.92 11.78
C PRO A 174 -33.09 -6.33 13.20
N MET A 175 -33.81 -5.22 13.40
CA MET A 175 -33.89 -4.54 14.70
C MET A 175 -34.83 -5.24 15.69
N SER A 176 -35.86 -5.95 15.21
CA SER A 176 -36.62 -6.90 16.02
C SER A 176 -35.78 -8.16 16.20
N LEU A 177 -34.91 -8.13 17.20
CA LEU A 177 -33.91 -9.18 17.39
C LEU A 177 -34.52 -10.47 17.90
N GLU A 178 -35.58 -10.41 18.69
CA GLU A 178 -36.25 -11.59 19.23
C GLU A 178 -37.54 -11.87 18.46
N HIS A 179 -37.74 -13.13 18.07
CA HIS A 179 -39.08 -13.63 17.77
C HIS A 179 -39.92 -13.62 19.06
N SER A 180 -41.25 -13.69 18.93
CA SER A 180 -42.16 -13.95 20.06
C SER A 180 -41.76 -15.18 20.91
N SER A 181 -40.93 -16.08 20.36
CA SER A 181 -40.34 -17.27 20.98
C SER A 181 -38.95 -17.08 21.64
N GLY A 182 -38.40 -15.86 21.70
CA GLY A 182 -37.13 -15.55 22.39
C GLY A 182 -35.84 -15.93 21.62
N SER A 183 -35.90 -16.11 20.30
CA SER A 183 -34.74 -16.47 19.45
C SER A 183 -34.23 -15.30 18.60
N ILE A 184 -32.90 -15.16 18.50
CA ILE A 184 -32.22 -14.06 17.79
C ILE A 184 -32.40 -14.16 16.26
N ARG A 185 -32.77 -13.06 15.62
CA ARG A 185 -32.93 -12.93 14.16
C ARG A 185 -31.64 -12.49 13.48
N TRP A 186 -30.97 -13.41 12.78
CA TRP A 186 -29.69 -13.16 12.12
C TRP A 186 -29.82 -12.57 10.70
N PRO A 187 -28.78 -11.91 10.16
CA PRO A 187 -28.74 -11.46 8.76
C PRO A 187 -28.93 -12.59 7.74
N LEU A 188 -29.54 -12.30 6.59
CA LEU A 188 -29.89 -13.31 5.57
C LEU A 188 -28.68 -13.99 4.93
N PHE A 189 -27.54 -13.30 4.81
CA PHE A 189 -26.32 -13.89 4.26
C PHE A 189 -25.75 -15.05 5.12
N LEU A 190 -26.25 -15.24 6.35
CA LEU A 190 -25.95 -16.40 7.19
C LEU A 190 -27.00 -17.52 7.04
N LEU A 191 -28.24 -17.18 6.69
CA LEU A 191 -29.41 -18.04 6.75
C LEU A 191 -29.81 -18.65 5.38
N ALA A 192 -29.66 -17.90 4.30
CA ALA A 192 -30.28 -18.20 3.00
C ALA A 192 -30.05 -19.64 2.49
N LYS A 193 -28.79 -20.11 2.47
CA LYS A 193 -28.48 -21.48 2.03
C LYS A 193 -28.92 -22.55 3.05
N LYS A 194 -28.98 -22.19 4.33
CA LYS A 194 -29.30 -23.12 5.43
C LYS A 194 -30.76 -23.54 5.39
N PHE A 195 -31.65 -22.67 4.90
CA PHE A 195 -33.05 -23.00 4.76
C PHE A 195 -33.29 -24.10 3.72
N SER A 196 -32.74 -23.96 2.51
CA SER A 196 -32.88 -25.01 1.48
C SER A 196 -32.21 -26.32 1.90
N GLU A 197 -31.01 -26.26 2.50
CA GLU A 197 -30.34 -27.44 3.08
C GLU A 197 -31.21 -28.13 4.14
N ALA A 198 -32.00 -27.38 4.92
CA ALA A 198 -32.92 -27.94 5.90
C ALA A 198 -34.14 -28.62 5.27
N VAL A 199 -34.72 -28.02 4.22
CA VAL A 199 -35.85 -28.59 3.46
C VAL A 199 -35.44 -29.91 2.83
N ASP A 200 -34.30 -29.95 2.14
CA ASP A 200 -33.78 -31.17 1.52
C ASP A 200 -33.42 -32.24 2.57
N MET A 201 -32.87 -31.82 3.71
CA MET A 201 -32.57 -32.72 4.82
C MET A 201 -33.85 -33.33 5.39
N ALA A 202 -34.91 -32.54 5.60
CA ALA A 202 -36.17 -33.02 6.15
C ALA A 202 -36.93 -33.95 5.20
N ALA A 203 -36.94 -33.63 3.90
CA ALA A 203 -37.59 -34.46 2.88
C ALA A 203 -36.94 -35.84 2.73
N ASN A 204 -35.62 -35.93 2.86
CA ASN A 204 -34.87 -37.18 2.68
C ASN A 204 -34.53 -37.88 4.02
N PHE A 205 -35.06 -37.43 5.16
CA PHE A 205 -34.67 -37.96 6.46
C PHE A 205 -35.40 -39.28 6.79
N THR A 206 -34.63 -40.34 6.99
CA THR A 206 -35.13 -41.62 7.51
C THR A 206 -34.75 -41.78 8.99
N GLY A 207 -35.72 -41.69 9.91
CA GLY A 207 -35.50 -41.84 11.35
C GLY A 207 -36.59 -41.24 12.25
N LYS A 208 -36.33 -41.12 13.56
CA LYS A 208 -37.27 -40.51 14.52
C LYS A 208 -37.19 -38.98 14.48
N SER A 209 -38.31 -38.28 14.69
CA SER A 209 -38.36 -36.79 14.65
C SER A 209 -37.40 -36.13 15.64
N ALA A 210 -37.20 -36.72 16.83
CA ALA A 210 -36.24 -36.22 17.81
C ALA A 210 -34.79 -36.18 17.27
N GLN A 211 -34.41 -37.13 16.41
CA GLN A 211 -33.08 -37.15 15.80
C GLN A 211 -32.94 -36.09 14.70
N LEU A 212 -33.98 -35.86 13.89
CA LEU A 212 -34.04 -34.77 12.93
C LEU A 212 -33.91 -33.41 13.63
N PHE A 213 -34.69 -33.18 14.68
CA PHE A 213 -34.58 -31.97 15.50
C PHE A 213 -33.21 -31.80 16.14
N SER A 214 -32.57 -32.88 16.61
CA SER A 214 -31.21 -32.82 17.14
C SER A 214 -30.18 -32.47 16.07
N LYS A 215 -30.33 -32.95 14.82
CA LYS A 215 -29.45 -32.59 13.70
C LYS A 215 -29.62 -31.13 13.31
N ILE A 216 -30.86 -30.65 13.20
CA ILE A 216 -31.17 -29.25 12.88
C ILE A 216 -30.64 -28.31 13.97
N LYS A 217 -30.88 -28.62 15.26
CA LYS A 217 -30.41 -27.81 16.38
C LYS A 217 -28.88 -27.77 16.53
N LYS A 218 -28.15 -28.71 15.91
CA LYS A 218 -26.68 -28.69 15.89
C LYS A 218 -26.13 -27.50 15.09
N ASP A 219 -26.83 -27.08 14.03
CA ASP A 219 -26.53 -25.86 13.29
C ASP A 219 -27.48 -24.74 13.72
N SER A 220 -26.98 -23.82 14.55
CA SER A 220 -27.79 -22.73 15.08
C SER A 220 -28.40 -21.84 13.99
N TYR A 221 -27.73 -21.67 12.84
CA TYR A 221 -28.24 -20.85 11.74
C TYR A 221 -29.35 -21.57 10.99
N MET A 222 -29.24 -22.88 10.81
CA MET A 222 -30.29 -23.71 10.20
C MET A 222 -31.58 -23.67 11.02
N PHE A 223 -31.47 -23.85 12.34
CA PHE A 223 -32.61 -23.73 13.24
C PHE A 223 -33.23 -22.33 13.18
N CYS A 224 -32.41 -21.27 13.20
CA CYS A 224 -32.90 -19.89 13.09
C CYS A 224 -33.58 -19.62 11.74
N SER A 225 -33.07 -20.17 10.63
CA SER A 225 -33.67 -19.97 9.30
C SER A 225 -35.06 -20.59 9.20
N ILE A 226 -35.27 -21.75 9.81
CA ILE A 226 -36.57 -22.43 9.84
C ILE A 226 -37.57 -21.60 10.65
N ASN A 227 -37.18 -21.15 11.84
CA ASN A 227 -38.03 -20.31 12.68
C ASN A 227 -38.37 -18.97 12.01
N ASP A 228 -37.39 -18.34 11.35
CA ASP A 228 -37.59 -17.07 10.65
C ASP A 228 -38.57 -17.23 9.48
N PHE A 229 -38.47 -18.32 8.70
CA PHE A 229 -39.46 -18.66 7.67
C PHE A 229 -40.84 -18.90 8.28
N TYR A 230 -40.95 -19.73 9.32
CA TYR A 230 -42.22 -20.08 9.95
C TYR A 230 -42.96 -18.84 10.48
N GLU A 231 -42.26 -17.97 11.22
CA GLU A 231 -42.83 -16.75 11.78
C GLU A 231 -43.17 -15.70 10.70
N LEU A 232 -42.33 -15.57 9.66
CA LEU A 232 -42.62 -14.71 8.51
C LEU A 232 -43.89 -15.16 7.80
N THR A 233 -44.00 -16.44 7.48
CA THR A 233 -45.17 -17.02 6.80
C THR A 233 -46.43 -16.87 7.66
N LYS A 234 -46.35 -17.19 8.96
CA LYS A 234 -47.47 -17.00 9.91
C LYS A 234 -47.93 -15.54 9.97
N THR A 235 -46.99 -14.59 9.97
CA THR A 235 -47.31 -13.16 10.00
C THR A 235 -47.89 -12.68 8.66
N ILE A 236 -47.34 -13.14 7.54
CA ILE A 236 -47.79 -12.81 6.19
C ILE A 236 -49.22 -13.30 5.96
N PHE A 237 -49.51 -14.55 6.31
CA PHE A 237 -50.86 -15.11 6.17
C PHE A 237 -51.88 -14.37 7.03
N ARG A 238 -51.51 -13.95 8.25
CA ARG A 238 -52.39 -13.15 9.14
C ARG A 238 -52.82 -11.81 8.56
N PHE A 239 -51.97 -11.13 7.78
CA PHE A 239 -52.36 -9.84 7.18
C PHE A 239 -52.85 -9.96 5.73
N LEU A 240 -52.47 -11.02 5.02
CA LEU A 240 -52.88 -11.29 3.65
C LEU A 240 -54.32 -11.81 3.57
N ILE A 241 -54.77 -12.59 4.57
CA ILE A 241 -56.10 -13.19 4.63
C ILE A 241 -57.04 -12.31 5.47
N ILE A 242 -58.17 -11.92 4.91
CA ILE A 242 -59.21 -11.10 5.56
C ILE A 242 -60.37 -11.97 6.07
N GLY A 243 -60.78 -12.99 5.30
CA GLY A 243 -61.93 -13.83 5.61
C GLY A 243 -61.73 -14.66 6.90
N GLU A 244 -62.77 -14.72 7.73
CA GLU A 244 -62.72 -15.33 9.07
C GLU A 244 -62.67 -16.86 9.02
N THR A 245 -63.32 -17.47 8.03
CA THR A 245 -63.30 -18.92 7.81
C THR A 245 -61.91 -19.37 7.36
N GLU A 246 -61.30 -18.68 6.40
CA GLU A 246 -59.95 -18.96 5.90
C GLU A 246 -58.89 -18.71 6.99
N LYS A 247 -59.04 -17.64 7.81
CA LYS A 247 -58.18 -17.41 8.98
C LYS A 247 -58.26 -18.56 9.98
N SER A 248 -59.46 -19.05 10.27
CA SER A 248 -59.69 -20.14 11.23
C SER A 248 -58.99 -21.41 10.76
N VAL A 249 -59.18 -21.80 9.48
CA VAL A 249 -58.56 -22.99 8.89
C VAL A 249 -57.03 -22.90 8.93
N VAL A 250 -56.46 -21.77 8.49
CA VAL A 250 -55.01 -21.55 8.54
C VAL A 250 -54.48 -21.56 9.98
N ALA A 251 -55.23 -21.02 10.95
CA ALA A 251 -54.84 -21.06 12.37
C ALA A 251 -54.83 -22.49 12.94
N VAL A 252 -55.79 -23.33 12.55
CA VAL A 252 -55.82 -24.75 12.94
C VAL A 252 -54.61 -25.51 12.37
N ILE A 253 -54.23 -25.25 11.12
CA ILE A 253 -53.04 -25.84 10.49
C ILE A 253 -51.78 -25.47 11.29
N PHE A 254 -51.57 -24.17 11.59
CA PHE A 254 -50.42 -23.73 12.38
C PHE A 254 -50.42 -24.34 13.79
N ASN A 255 -51.57 -24.45 14.46
CA ASN A 255 -51.69 -25.10 15.77
C ASN A 255 -51.36 -26.60 15.72
N LYS A 256 -51.74 -27.30 14.64
CA LYS A 256 -51.43 -28.72 14.45
C LYS A 256 -49.92 -28.93 14.27
N ILE A 257 -49.26 -28.06 13.49
CA ILE A 257 -47.80 -28.05 13.35
C ILE A 257 -47.15 -27.81 14.72
N GLU A 258 -47.58 -26.80 15.49
CA GLU A 258 -47.00 -26.51 16.82
C GLU A 258 -47.13 -27.68 17.80
N LYS A 259 -48.31 -28.32 17.88
CA LYS A 259 -48.53 -29.51 18.73
C LYS A 259 -47.64 -30.70 18.32
N SER A 260 -47.49 -30.93 17.02
CA SER A 260 -46.65 -32.01 16.49
C SER A 260 -45.16 -31.79 16.82
N ILE A 261 -44.69 -30.54 16.76
CA ILE A 261 -43.33 -30.16 17.18
C ILE A 261 -43.14 -30.39 18.69
N GLN A 262 -44.12 -29.99 19.52
CA GLN A 262 -44.07 -30.16 20.98
C GLN A 262 -44.03 -31.65 21.38
N ASN A 263 -44.83 -32.48 20.71
CA ASN A 263 -44.93 -33.91 20.99
C ASN A 263 -43.81 -34.75 20.34
N SER A 264 -42.90 -34.12 19.57
CA SER A 264 -41.85 -34.80 18.79
C SER A 264 -42.40 -35.86 17.82
N SER A 265 -43.57 -35.60 17.23
CA SER A 265 -44.31 -36.48 16.32
C SER A 265 -44.36 -35.96 14.88
N LEU A 266 -43.52 -34.99 14.51
CA LEU A 266 -43.56 -34.33 13.20
C LEU A 266 -43.48 -35.29 11.99
N LEU A 267 -42.69 -36.37 12.07
CA LEU A 267 -42.54 -37.34 10.99
C LEU A 267 -43.63 -38.43 11.01
N THR A 268 -44.43 -38.51 12.08
CA THR A 268 -45.60 -39.39 12.14
C THR A 268 -46.86 -38.66 11.70
N ASP A 269 -46.94 -37.36 11.97
CA ASP A 269 -48.14 -36.56 11.71
C ASP A 269 -48.12 -35.92 10.30
N PHE A 270 -46.92 -35.78 9.70
CA PHE A 270 -46.72 -35.18 8.38
C PHE A 270 -45.79 -36.03 7.49
N LYS A 271 -46.19 -36.25 6.24
CA LYS A 271 -45.36 -36.82 5.15
C LYS A 271 -44.45 -35.72 4.59
N MET A 272 -43.13 -35.91 4.70
CA MET A 272 -42.15 -34.90 4.30
C MET A 272 -41.74 -34.96 2.82
N ASP A 273 -42.14 -36.00 2.10
CA ASP A 273 -41.76 -36.22 0.69
C ASP A 273 -42.29 -35.10 -0.24
N HIS A 274 -43.42 -34.48 0.12
CA HIS A 274 -44.04 -33.37 -0.61
C HIS A 274 -43.56 -31.97 -0.17
N LEU A 275 -42.70 -31.88 0.84
CA LEU A 275 -42.18 -30.60 1.36
C LEU A 275 -41.44 -29.76 0.30
N PRO A 276 -40.63 -30.33 -0.62
CA PRO A 276 -40.02 -29.56 -1.71
C PRO A 276 -41.05 -28.97 -2.69
N SER A 277 -42.15 -29.69 -2.95
CA SER A 277 -43.25 -29.21 -3.80
C SER A 277 -43.96 -28.02 -3.14
N LEU A 278 -44.30 -28.15 -1.85
CA LEU A 278 -44.87 -27.06 -1.06
C LEU A 278 -43.96 -25.83 -1.08
N PHE A 279 -42.65 -26.04 -0.91
CA PHE A 279 -41.68 -24.96 -0.92
C PHE A 279 -41.62 -24.21 -2.26
N SER A 280 -41.74 -24.93 -3.38
CA SER A 280 -41.78 -24.31 -4.71
C SER A 280 -42.97 -23.35 -4.88
N LYS A 281 -44.12 -23.66 -4.26
CA LYS A 281 -45.30 -22.78 -4.23
C LYS A 281 -45.07 -21.55 -3.36
N PHE A 282 -44.42 -21.71 -2.20
CA PHE A 282 -44.02 -20.57 -1.35
C PHE A 282 -43.01 -19.64 -2.03
N ASP A 283 -42.07 -20.18 -2.82
CA ASP A 283 -41.10 -19.38 -3.59
C ASP A 283 -41.83 -18.48 -4.61
N ARG A 284 -42.75 -19.06 -5.38
CA ARG A 284 -43.59 -18.31 -6.33
C ARG A 284 -44.50 -17.30 -5.63
N LEU A 285 -45.13 -17.69 -4.51
CA LEU A 285 -45.97 -16.78 -3.72
C LEU A 285 -45.17 -15.58 -3.22
N ALA A 286 -43.96 -15.79 -2.67
CA ALA A 286 -43.11 -14.72 -2.18
C ALA A 286 -42.68 -13.75 -3.30
N GLU A 287 -42.44 -14.26 -4.52
CA GLU A 287 -42.14 -13.43 -5.69
C GLU A 287 -43.31 -12.52 -6.08
N LEU A 288 -44.53 -13.06 -6.16
CA LEU A 288 -45.72 -12.28 -6.49
C LEU A 288 -46.05 -11.26 -5.40
N LEU A 289 -45.90 -11.64 -4.13
CA LEU A 289 -46.06 -10.71 -3.01
C LEU A 289 -45.03 -9.59 -3.03
N TYR A 290 -43.80 -9.85 -3.49
CA TYR A 290 -42.76 -8.84 -3.63
C TYR A 290 -43.02 -7.87 -4.79
N LEU A 291 -43.48 -8.36 -5.94
CA LEU A 291 -43.85 -7.53 -7.10
C LEU A 291 -45.07 -6.64 -6.82
N ASN A 292 -46.02 -7.13 -6.01
CA ASN A 292 -47.21 -6.42 -5.53
C ASN A 292 -48.01 -5.71 -6.64
N LYS A 293 -48.24 -6.38 -7.78
CA LYS A 293 -49.02 -5.83 -8.91
C LYS A 293 -50.44 -6.40 -8.92
N HIS A 294 -51.43 -5.57 -9.23
CA HIS A 294 -52.84 -5.98 -9.30
C HIS A 294 -53.11 -7.18 -10.23
N GLU A 295 -52.38 -7.30 -11.33
CA GLU A 295 -52.52 -8.35 -12.35
C GLU A 295 -52.30 -9.77 -11.79
N HIS A 296 -51.52 -9.92 -10.71
CA HIS A 296 -51.20 -11.23 -10.13
C HIS A 296 -52.19 -11.69 -9.06
N ARG A 297 -53.29 -10.95 -8.82
CA ARG A 297 -54.23 -11.29 -7.73
C ARG A 297 -54.80 -12.70 -7.85
N TYR A 298 -55.24 -13.07 -9.06
CA TYR A 298 -55.80 -14.41 -9.32
C TYR A 298 -54.74 -15.51 -9.12
N GLU A 299 -53.51 -15.27 -9.58
CA GLU A 299 -52.38 -16.20 -9.41
C GLU A 299 -52.01 -16.39 -7.92
N VAL A 300 -52.04 -15.31 -7.12
CA VAL A 300 -51.82 -15.37 -5.67
C VAL A 300 -52.92 -16.20 -4.98
N THR A 301 -54.18 -16.03 -5.38
CA THR A 301 -55.31 -16.81 -4.85
C THR A 301 -55.15 -18.30 -5.13
N ILE A 302 -54.81 -18.67 -6.37
CA ILE A 302 -54.54 -20.07 -6.75
C ILE A 302 -53.37 -20.64 -5.94
N LEU A 303 -52.28 -19.89 -5.79
CA LEU A 303 -51.13 -20.38 -5.04
C LEU A 303 -51.43 -20.59 -3.55
N LEU A 304 -52.30 -19.76 -2.95
CA LEU A 304 -52.76 -19.98 -1.58
C LEU A 304 -53.63 -21.24 -1.47
N GLN A 305 -54.49 -21.50 -2.46
CA GLN A 305 -55.27 -22.73 -2.55
C GLN A 305 -54.34 -23.96 -2.67
N ASP A 306 -53.42 -23.95 -3.65
CA ASP A 306 -52.43 -25.01 -3.85
C ASP A 306 -51.61 -25.31 -2.58
N ILE A 307 -51.19 -24.27 -1.84
CA ILE A 307 -50.42 -24.43 -0.60
C ILE A 307 -51.24 -25.16 0.46
N VAL A 308 -52.53 -24.82 0.60
CA VAL A 308 -53.41 -25.45 1.59
C VAL A 308 -53.77 -26.87 1.17
N ASP A 309 -54.01 -27.11 -0.12
CA ASP A 309 -54.33 -28.45 -0.64
C ASP A 309 -53.16 -29.42 -0.46
N ILE A 310 -51.92 -29.00 -0.80
CA ILE A 310 -50.72 -29.81 -0.55
C ILE A 310 -50.56 -30.10 0.95
N LEU A 311 -50.84 -29.12 1.82
CA LEU A 311 -50.73 -29.31 3.27
C LEU A 311 -51.77 -30.30 3.80
N ILE A 312 -53.04 -30.18 3.40
CA ILE A 312 -54.16 -30.97 3.92
C ILE A 312 -54.22 -32.37 3.28
N GLN A 313 -54.09 -32.46 1.96
CA GLN A 313 -54.31 -33.69 1.19
C GLN A 313 -53.05 -34.55 1.06
N ASP A 314 -51.88 -33.92 0.84
CA ASP A 314 -50.65 -34.64 0.53
C ASP A 314 -49.71 -34.81 1.74
N MET A 315 -49.68 -33.83 2.65
CA MET A 315 -48.74 -33.82 3.78
C MET A 315 -49.32 -34.31 5.10
N ILE A 316 -50.51 -33.86 5.54
CA ILE A 316 -51.08 -34.26 6.84
C ILE A 316 -51.59 -35.71 6.78
N VAL A 317 -51.18 -36.55 7.75
CA VAL A 317 -51.58 -37.97 7.79
C VAL A 317 -53.02 -38.16 8.29
N ASP A 318 -53.49 -37.33 9.22
CA ASP A 318 -54.87 -37.32 9.73
C ASP A 318 -55.49 -35.94 9.51
N ALA A 319 -56.18 -35.74 8.38
CA ALA A 319 -56.75 -34.45 8.00
C ALA A 319 -58.17 -34.21 8.56
N GLN A 320 -58.79 -35.22 9.20
CA GLN A 320 -60.22 -35.21 9.54
C GLN A 320 -60.61 -34.00 10.41
N SER A 321 -59.80 -33.70 11.43
CA SER A 321 -59.97 -32.54 12.33
C SER A 321 -59.97 -31.16 11.65
N ILE A 322 -59.40 -31.04 10.45
CA ILE A 322 -59.33 -29.78 9.69
C ILE A 322 -60.47 -29.73 8.67
N LEU A 323 -60.77 -30.86 8.04
CA LEU A 323 -61.92 -31.03 7.14
C LEU A 323 -63.25 -30.74 7.86
N ASP A 324 -63.39 -31.12 9.12
CA ASP A 324 -64.59 -30.82 9.92
C ASP A 324 -64.80 -29.31 10.13
N VAL A 325 -63.71 -28.53 10.25
CA VAL A 325 -63.77 -27.05 10.40
C VAL A 325 -64.14 -26.39 9.07
N VAL A 326 -63.59 -26.89 7.97
CA VAL A 326 -63.93 -26.42 6.60
C VAL A 326 -65.42 -26.68 6.34
N ASN A 327 -65.90 -27.90 6.62
CA ASN A 327 -67.30 -28.31 6.42
C ASN A 327 -68.27 -27.59 7.38
N SER A 328 -67.86 -27.21 8.59
CA SER A 328 -68.70 -26.48 9.55
C SER A 328 -68.95 -25.00 9.20
N SER A 329 -68.23 -24.47 8.21
CA SER A 329 -68.24 -23.04 7.86
C SER A 329 -69.18 -22.68 6.70
N GLU A 330 -69.87 -23.66 6.11
CA GLU A 330 -70.86 -23.44 5.06
C GLU A 330 -72.03 -22.58 5.56
N ARG A 331 -72.12 -21.35 5.04
CA ARG A 331 -73.40 -20.66 4.94
C ARG A 331 -74.18 -21.31 3.81
N LEU A 332 -75.25 -22.00 4.17
CA LEU A 332 -76.39 -22.28 3.29
C LEU A 332 -76.77 -20.98 2.55
N ILE A 333 -76.40 -20.86 1.28
CA ILE A 333 -77.16 -20.05 0.33
C ILE A 333 -78.05 -21.05 -0.39
N SER A 334 -79.33 -21.04 -0.04
CA SER A 334 -80.36 -21.70 -0.84
C SER A 334 -80.55 -20.90 -2.11
N ASP A 335 -79.97 -21.34 -3.23
CA ASP A 335 -80.53 -21.00 -4.53
C ASP A 335 -81.67 -21.97 -4.83
N ASP A 336 -82.85 -21.38 -4.97
CA ASP A 336 -84.10 -22.03 -5.36
C ASP A 336 -84.03 -22.35 -6.85
N ASP A 337 -83.19 -23.30 -7.24
CA ASP A 337 -83.37 -24.07 -8.46
C ASP A 337 -82.46 -25.31 -8.42
N GLY A 338 -83.10 -26.47 -8.29
CA GLY A 338 -82.45 -27.76 -8.21
C GLY A 338 -81.64 -28.08 -9.48
N ALA A 339 -80.33 -27.87 -9.39
CA ALA A 339 -79.35 -28.46 -10.29
C ALA A 339 -78.08 -28.79 -9.47
N PHE A 340 -77.63 -30.04 -9.57
CA PHE A 340 -76.47 -30.63 -8.90
C PHE A 340 -75.35 -29.64 -8.51
N GLY A 341 -75.27 -29.31 -7.22
CA GLY A 341 -74.10 -28.64 -6.64
C GLY A 341 -72.96 -29.63 -6.48
N TYR A 342 -71.93 -29.50 -7.31
CA TYR A 342 -70.63 -30.10 -7.03
C TYR A 342 -70.04 -29.47 -5.77
N TYR A 343 -69.32 -30.27 -4.98
CA TYR A 343 -68.38 -29.77 -3.97
C TYR A 343 -67.54 -28.65 -4.59
N GLU A 344 -67.50 -27.46 -3.98
CA GLU A 344 -66.35 -26.56 -4.17
C GLU A 344 -65.36 -26.85 -3.02
N PRO A 345 -64.32 -27.67 -3.24
CA PRO A 345 -63.27 -27.90 -2.24
C PRO A 345 -62.28 -26.72 -2.16
N GLU A 346 -62.64 -25.55 -2.69
CA GLU A 346 -61.73 -24.43 -2.91
C GLU A 346 -61.91 -23.33 -1.84
N LEU A 347 -61.14 -23.42 -0.76
CA LEU A 347 -61.09 -22.46 0.35
C LEU A 347 -60.84 -21.00 -0.12
N PHE A 348 -59.96 -20.81 -1.09
CA PHE A 348 -59.57 -19.48 -1.61
C PHE A 348 -60.02 -19.21 -3.04
N ALA A 349 -60.15 -20.24 -3.88
CA ALA A 349 -60.38 -20.09 -5.32
C ALA A 349 -61.86 -19.96 -5.74
N SER A 350 -62.82 -20.07 -4.81
CA SER A 350 -64.24 -19.76 -5.07
C SER A 350 -64.45 -18.30 -5.52
N VAL A 351 -65.46 -18.06 -6.36
CA VAL A 351 -65.79 -16.72 -6.89
C VAL A 351 -66.09 -15.70 -5.79
N SER A 352 -66.60 -16.15 -4.64
CA SER A 352 -66.88 -15.31 -3.46
C SER A 352 -65.64 -15.03 -2.60
N SER A 353 -64.69 -15.98 -2.52
CA SER A 353 -63.48 -15.92 -1.69
C SER A 353 -62.34 -15.06 -2.26
N ILE A 354 -62.36 -14.70 -3.55
CA ILE A 354 -61.35 -13.82 -4.19
C ILE A 354 -61.31 -12.42 -3.52
N THR A 355 -62.41 -11.99 -2.91
CA THR A 355 -62.49 -10.73 -2.14
C THR A 355 -61.88 -10.82 -0.74
N ASN A 356 -61.66 -12.03 -0.22
CA ASN A 356 -61.15 -12.31 1.13
C ASN A 356 -59.61 -12.22 1.24
N ILE A 357 -58.91 -11.91 0.14
CA ILE A 357 -57.45 -11.72 0.12
C ILE A 357 -57.11 -10.24 -0.06
N ARG A 358 -56.21 -9.74 0.79
CA ARG A 358 -55.66 -8.38 0.76
C ARG A 358 -54.47 -8.29 -0.20
N TYR A 359 -54.72 -8.30 -1.50
CA TYR A 359 -53.69 -8.13 -2.53
C TYR A 359 -54.16 -7.25 -3.71
N PRO A 360 -53.36 -6.26 -4.14
CA PRO A 360 -52.09 -5.79 -3.57
C PRO A 360 -52.29 -5.02 -2.26
N PHE A 361 -51.25 -4.93 -1.44
CA PHE A 361 -51.28 -4.13 -0.20
C PHE A 361 -50.95 -2.65 -0.50
N LEU A 362 -51.65 -1.72 0.18
CA LEU A 362 -51.58 -0.25 -0.05
C LEU A 362 -50.18 0.33 0.25
N ASP A 363 -49.60 1.04 -0.73
CA ASP A 363 -48.24 1.60 -0.69
C ASP A 363 -47.99 2.69 0.38
N GLY A 364 -49.05 3.25 0.99
CA GLY A 364 -48.95 4.47 1.80
C GLY A 364 -48.80 4.33 3.33
N GLN A 365 -49.05 3.16 3.95
CA GLN A 365 -49.14 3.08 5.43
C GLN A 365 -48.56 1.86 6.18
N LEU A 366 -47.95 0.85 5.54
CA LEU A 366 -47.38 -0.31 6.25
C LEU A 366 -45.99 -0.71 5.74
N SER A 367 -44.96 0.10 6.05
CA SER A 367 -43.55 -0.19 5.74
C SER A 367 -43.08 -1.55 6.29
N GLN A 368 -43.56 -1.94 7.47
CA GLN A 368 -43.18 -3.17 8.15
C GLN A 368 -43.63 -4.45 7.42
N GLN A 369 -44.81 -4.44 6.78
CA GLN A 369 -45.32 -5.59 6.02
C GLN A 369 -44.51 -5.81 4.75
N LYS A 370 -44.17 -4.72 4.06
CA LYS A 370 -43.30 -4.75 2.87
C LYS A 370 -41.92 -5.29 3.20
N GLU A 371 -41.35 -4.93 4.36
CA GLU A 371 -40.07 -5.48 4.83
C GLU A 371 -40.16 -6.98 5.15
N GLN A 372 -41.27 -7.45 5.75
CA GLN A 372 -41.49 -8.87 6.03
C GLN A 372 -41.59 -9.70 4.75
N VAL A 373 -42.39 -9.25 3.76
CA VAL A 373 -42.51 -9.90 2.45
C VAL A 373 -41.16 -9.93 1.73
N LYS A 374 -40.46 -8.80 1.72
CA LYS A 374 -39.13 -8.67 1.12
C LYS A 374 -38.11 -9.61 1.75
N ARG A 375 -38.11 -9.72 3.08
CA ARG A 375 -37.23 -10.65 3.79
C ARG A 375 -37.55 -12.10 3.48
N LEU A 376 -38.83 -12.47 3.41
CA LEU A 376 -39.26 -13.81 3.00
C LEU A 376 -38.75 -14.11 1.58
N TYR A 377 -39.04 -13.23 0.62
CA TYR A 377 -38.57 -13.38 -0.76
C TYR A 377 -37.05 -13.57 -0.86
N LEU A 378 -36.26 -12.76 -0.15
CA LEU A 378 -34.80 -12.87 -0.16
C LEU A 378 -34.31 -14.16 0.54
N LEU A 379 -35.00 -14.65 1.57
CA LEU A 379 -34.65 -15.91 2.24
C LEU A 379 -34.81 -17.10 1.28
N LEU A 380 -35.88 -17.13 0.48
CA LEU A 380 -36.17 -18.25 -0.43
C LEU A 380 -35.40 -18.19 -1.75
N ASN A 381 -35.21 -17.00 -2.32
CA ASN A 381 -34.67 -16.83 -3.67
C ASN A 381 -33.13 -16.63 -3.71
N THR A 382 -32.44 -16.71 -2.56
CA THR A 382 -30.98 -16.58 -2.52
C THR A 382 -30.32 -17.96 -2.57
N LYS A 383 -30.33 -18.61 -3.74
CA LYS A 383 -29.97 -20.03 -3.89
C LYS A 383 -28.49 -20.35 -4.13
N GLU A 384 -27.70 -19.55 -4.88
CA GLU A 384 -26.44 -20.10 -5.44
C GLU A 384 -25.09 -19.43 -5.09
N GLN A 385 -25.02 -18.24 -4.49
CA GLN A 385 -23.70 -17.61 -4.20
C GLN A 385 -23.63 -16.88 -2.85
N VAL A 386 -24.34 -17.36 -1.84
CA VAL A 386 -24.27 -16.77 -0.50
C VAL A 386 -22.83 -16.75 -0.02
N ALA A 387 -22.02 -17.80 -0.26
CA ALA A 387 -20.61 -17.92 0.15
C ALA A 387 -19.73 -16.70 -0.22
N GLU A 388 -20.08 -16.00 -1.29
CA GLU A 388 -19.29 -14.91 -1.86
C GLU A 388 -19.75 -13.51 -1.43
N ILE A 389 -20.78 -13.38 -0.59
CA ILE A 389 -21.26 -12.06 -0.12
C ILE A 389 -20.40 -11.51 1.04
N PRO A 390 -19.93 -10.25 1.00
CA PRO A 390 -20.01 -9.30 -0.13
C PRO A 390 -19.01 -9.66 -1.23
N SER A 391 -19.37 -9.40 -2.49
CA SER A 391 -18.56 -9.74 -3.67
C SER A 391 -17.25 -8.94 -3.74
N ASN A 392 -17.29 -7.66 -3.39
CA ASN A 392 -16.16 -6.75 -3.40
C ASN A 392 -15.06 -7.16 -2.39
N LEU A 393 -13.81 -7.17 -2.85
CA LEU A 393 -12.65 -7.60 -2.05
C LEU A 393 -12.33 -6.66 -0.88
N GLU A 394 -12.53 -5.35 -1.06
CA GLU A 394 -12.27 -4.34 -0.02
C GLU A 394 -13.29 -4.47 1.12
N ALA A 395 -14.58 -4.71 0.83
CA ALA A 395 -15.58 -5.02 1.85
C ALA A 395 -15.20 -6.28 2.65
N ARG A 396 -14.81 -7.37 1.97
CA ARG A 396 -14.38 -8.60 2.64
C ARG A 396 -13.20 -8.35 3.58
N ARG A 397 -12.20 -7.59 3.13
CA ARG A 397 -11.01 -7.22 3.91
C ARG A 397 -11.39 -6.41 5.16
N ARG A 398 -12.17 -5.34 4.99
CA ARG A 398 -12.64 -4.46 6.07
C ARG A 398 -13.43 -5.22 7.13
N ILE A 399 -14.38 -6.07 6.73
CA ILE A 399 -15.18 -6.89 7.65
C ILE A 399 -14.30 -7.91 8.38
N SER A 400 -13.41 -8.60 7.67
CA SER A 400 -12.56 -9.64 8.27
C SER A 400 -11.57 -9.04 9.28
N PHE A 401 -11.03 -7.86 8.98
CA PHE A 401 -10.18 -7.12 9.90
C PHE A 401 -10.96 -6.62 11.13
N PHE A 402 -12.13 -5.99 10.94
CA PHE A 402 -12.99 -5.57 12.05
C PHE A 402 -13.34 -6.76 12.95
N ALA A 403 -13.78 -7.88 12.37
CA ALA A 403 -14.09 -9.11 13.10
C ALA A 403 -12.88 -9.65 13.87
N THR A 404 -11.70 -9.76 13.24
CA THR A 404 -10.46 -10.21 13.90
C THR A 404 -10.10 -9.30 15.07
N SER A 405 -10.15 -7.99 14.84
CA SER A 405 -9.70 -7.01 15.83
C SER A 405 -10.48 -7.05 17.13
N LEU A 406 -11.77 -7.42 17.11
CA LEU A 406 -12.59 -7.55 18.32
C LEU A 406 -12.10 -8.66 19.26
N PHE A 407 -11.34 -9.64 18.76
CA PHE A 407 -10.72 -10.71 19.53
C PHE A 407 -9.27 -10.41 19.94
N MET A 408 -8.68 -9.33 19.42
CA MET A 408 -7.36 -8.88 19.83
C MET A 408 -7.40 -8.26 21.22
N ASP A 409 -6.23 -8.14 21.86
CA ASP A 409 -6.14 -7.49 23.17
C ASP A 409 -6.31 -5.98 23.00
N MET A 410 -7.39 -5.43 23.57
CA MET A 410 -7.64 -3.99 23.63
C MET A 410 -8.24 -3.58 24.98
N PRO A 411 -7.99 -2.35 25.46
CA PRO A 411 -8.63 -1.78 26.64
C PRO A 411 -10.15 -1.74 26.50
N ALA A 412 -10.88 -1.81 27.62
CA ALA A 412 -12.32 -1.56 27.62
C ALA A 412 -12.62 -0.10 27.31
N ALA A 413 -13.60 0.17 26.45
CA ALA A 413 -13.97 1.52 26.07
C ALA A 413 -14.65 2.29 27.23
N PRO A 414 -14.21 3.51 27.58
CA PRO A 414 -14.97 4.39 28.47
C PRO A 414 -16.23 4.95 27.77
N LYS A 415 -17.19 5.44 28.56
CA LYS A 415 -18.31 6.25 28.03
C LYS A 415 -17.79 7.47 27.27
N VAL A 416 -18.46 7.91 26.21
CA VAL A 416 -18.04 9.08 25.39
C VAL A 416 -17.83 10.32 26.26
N ARG A 417 -18.65 10.55 27.29
CA ARG A 417 -18.45 11.69 28.20
C ARG A 417 -17.10 11.65 28.95
N SER A 418 -16.61 10.46 29.26
CA SER A 418 -15.44 10.21 30.11
C SER A 418 -14.15 9.93 29.32
N MET A 419 -14.23 9.80 28.00
CA MET A 419 -13.03 9.62 27.17
C MET A 419 -12.19 10.91 27.09
N LEU A 420 -10.90 10.75 26.78
CA LEU A 420 -10.03 11.87 26.40
C LEU A 420 -10.54 12.54 25.13
N SER A 421 -10.53 13.87 25.10
CA SER A 421 -10.77 14.63 23.89
C SER A 421 -9.52 14.59 23.01
N PHE A 422 -9.71 14.62 21.69
CA PHE A 422 -8.59 14.60 20.76
C PHE A 422 -8.81 15.51 19.55
N SER A 423 -7.71 15.92 18.96
CA SER A 423 -7.70 16.65 17.69
C SER A 423 -6.99 15.86 16.61
N ILE A 424 -7.40 16.07 15.36
CA ILE A 424 -6.63 15.66 14.19
C ILE A 424 -6.02 16.88 13.54
N ILE A 425 -4.75 16.77 13.13
CA ILE A 425 -4.07 17.76 12.31
C ILE A 425 -3.60 17.12 11.00
N THR A 426 -4.01 17.71 9.87
CA THR A 426 -3.60 17.30 8.52
C THR A 426 -2.87 18.44 7.81
N PRO A 427 -1.56 18.35 7.55
CA PRO A 427 -0.86 19.34 6.74
C PRO A 427 -1.22 19.13 5.25
N TYR A 428 -1.68 20.19 4.61
CA TYR A 428 -2.02 20.26 3.19
C TYR A 428 -1.20 21.36 2.50
N PHE A 429 -0.67 21.09 1.30
CA PHE A 429 0.09 22.08 0.55
C PHE A 429 -0.59 22.49 -0.76
N MET A 430 -0.48 21.68 -1.80
CA MET A 430 -0.94 22.00 -3.17
C MET A 430 -1.50 20.76 -3.89
N GLU A 431 -1.77 19.68 -3.16
CA GLU A 431 -2.33 18.48 -3.75
C GLU A 431 -3.79 18.67 -4.18
N GLU A 432 -4.29 17.81 -5.05
CA GLU A 432 -5.68 17.90 -5.52
C GLU A 432 -6.68 17.75 -4.37
N VAL A 433 -7.59 18.72 -4.24
CA VAL A 433 -8.67 18.68 -3.24
C VAL A 433 -9.78 17.76 -3.73
N LYS A 434 -10.18 17.95 -4.99
CA LYS A 434 -11.17 17.18 -5.75
C LYS A 434 -10.72 17.21 -7.21
N PHE A 435 -10.76 16.09 -7.92
CA PHE A 435 -10.39 16.08 -9.33
C PHE A 435 -11.23 17.07 -10.14
N SER A 436 -10.60 17.81 -11.05
CA SER A 436 -11.30 18.70 -11.98
C SER A 436 -11.91 17.91 -13.14
N ASP A 437 -12.90 18.50 -13.83
CA ASP A 437 -13.48 17.87 -15.03
C ASP A 437 -12.42 17.71 -16.13
N GLU A 438 -11.57 18.72 -16.33
CA GLU A 438 -10.50 18.67 -17.32
C GLU A 438 -9.56 17.49 -17.09
N GLU A 439 -9.15 17.25 -15.85
CA GLU A 439 -8.27 16.12 -15.51
C GLU A 439 -8.95 14.78 -15.74
N LEU A 440 -10.21 14.62 -15.29
CA LEU A 440 -10.94 13.36 -15.38
C LEU A 440 -11.15 12.89 -16.81
N TYR A 441 -11.36 13.83 -17.74
CA TYR A 441 -11.64 13.55 -19.15
C TYR A 441 -10.44 13.75 -20.08
N SER A 442 -9.28 14.20 -19.57
CA SER A 442 -8.06 14.38 -20.38
C SER A 442 -7.55 13.07 -20.99
N ASN A 443 -7.38 13.04 -22.32
CA ASN A 443 -6.90 11.87 -23.08
C ASN A 443 -5.42 12.06 -23.49
N GLN A 444 -4.49 12.17 -22.54
CA GLN A 444 -3.07 12.36 -22.87
C GLN A 444 -2.39 11.08 -23.39
N ASP A 445 -2.77 9.89 -22.89
CA ASP A 445 -2.17 8.60 -23.24
C ASP A 445 -3.25 7.49 -23.39
N GLU A 446 -4.05 7.57 -24.46
CA GLU A 446 -5.06 6.57 -24.91
C GLU A 446 -6.31 6.32 -24.03
N SER A 447 -6.28 6.67 -22.73
CA SER A 447 -7.47 6.58 -21.85
C SER A 447 -7.51 7.68 -20.79
N SER A 448 -8.71 8.20 -20.52
CA SER A 448 -8.96 9.19 -19.47
C SER A 448 -8.86 8.59 -18.06
N ILE A 449 -8.59 9.42 -17.05
CA ILE A 449 -8.53 8.99 -15.63
C ILE A 449 -9.85 8.34 -15.21
N LEU A 450 -11.00 8.89 -15.65
CA LEU A 450 -12.29 8.31 -15.35
C LEU A 450 -12.46 6.92 -15.97
N SER A 451 -12.11 6.75 -17.26
CA SER A 451 -12.15 5.45 -17.92
C SER A 451 -11.21 4.44 -17.27
N TYR A 452 -10.06 4.89 -16.75
CA TYR A 452 -9.13 4.06 -15.98
C TYR A 452 -9.77 3.59 -14.66
N MET A 453 -10.35 4.51 -13.88
CA MET A 453 -11.00 4.18 -12.60
C MET A 453 -12.19 3.24 -12.75
N GLN A 454 -13.04 3.45 -13.76
CA GLN A 454 -14.17 2.57 -14.07
C GLN A 454 -13.72 1.13 -14.39
N LYS A 455 -12.54 0.96 -15.01
CA LYS A 455 -11.98 -0.36 -15.34
C LYS A 455 -11.39 -1.08 -14.14
N ILE A 456 -10.88 -0.36 -13.15
CA ILE A 456 -10.24 -0.95 -11.95
C ILE A 456 -11.26 -1.22 -10.85
N TYR A 457 -12.33 -0.40 -10.79
CA TYR A 457 -13.43 -0.51 -9.83
C TYR A 457 -14.78 -0.74 -10.55
N PRO A 458 -14.93 -1.80 -11.37
CA PRO A 458 -16.14 -2.00 -12.19
C PRO A 458 -17.38 -2.32 -11.36
N ASP A 459 -17.21 -3.07 -10.27
CA ASP A 459 -18.24 -3.38 -9.28
C ASP A 459 -18.67 -2.11 -8.53
N GLU A 460 -17.72 -1.29 -8.08
CA GLU A 460 -18.05 -0.05 -7.38
C GLU A 460 -18.71 0.99 -8.29
N TRP A 461 -18.33 1.06 -9.57
CA TRP A 461 -18.99 1.92 -10.55
C TRP A 461 -20.44 1.49 -10.80
N LYS A 462 -20.69 0.17 -10.85
CA LYS A 462 -22.05 -0.39 -10.96
C LYS A 462 -22.89 -0.02 -9.73
N ASN A 463 -22.33 -0.18 -8.52
CA ASN A 463 -23.02 0.15 -7.27
C ASN A 463 -23.29 1.66 -7.12
N PHE A 464 -22.38 2.50 -7.63
CA PHE A 464 -22.55 3.95 -7.72
C PHE A 464 -23.71 4.32 -8.64
N SER A 465 -23.71 3.77 -9.86
CA SER A 465 -24.80 3.98 -10.83
C SER A 465 -26.15 3.53 -10.26
N GLU A 466 -26.17 2.40 -9.52
CA GLU A 466 -27.35 1.91 -8.81
C GLU A 466 -27.83 2.87 -7.70
N ARG A 467 -26.91 3.59 -7.03
CA ARG A 467 -27.24 4.48 -5.90
C ARG A 467 -27.86 5.79 -6.35
N ILE A 468 -27.23 6.43 -7.33
CA ILE A 468 -27.60 7.76 -7.81
C ILE A 468 -28.81 7.68 -8.75
N GLY A 469 -28.91 6.61 -9.53
CA GLY A 469 -29.96 6.45 -10.54
C GLY A 469 -29.64 7.18 -11.85
N PRO A 470 -30.65 7.45 -12.70
CA PRO A 470 -30.44 7.83 -14.10
C PRO A 470 -29.91 9.26 -14.33
N LYS A 471 -29.88 10.12 -13.30
CA LYS A 471 -29.43 11.52 -13.41
C LYS A 471 -28.15 11.75 -12.59
N ILE A 472 -27.04 11.20 -13.08
CA ILE A 472 -25.73 11.40 -12.44
C ILE A 472 -25.23 12.81 -12.77
N THR A 473 -24.93 13.61 -11.76
CA THR A 473 -24.32 14.94 -11.93
C THR A 473 -22.79 14.83 -12.04
N ASN A 474 -22.16 15.79 -12.74
CA ASN A 474 -20.69 15.81 -12.85
C ASN A 474 -20.01 15.92 -11.47
N ASP A 475 -20.58 16.68 -10.53
CA ASP A 475 -19.99 16.83 -9.20
C ASP A 475 -19.98 15.50 -8.41
N GLU A 476 -21.01 14.66 -8.57
CA GLU A 476 -21.03 13.31 -7.99
C GLU A 476 -19.94 12.41 -8.59
N ILE A 477 -19.70 12.51 -9.90
CA ILE A 477 -18.59 11.78 -10.57
C ILE A 477 -17.25 12.27 -10.03
N ARG A 478 -17.07 13.58 -9.89
CA ARG A 478 -15.85 14.18 -9.33
C ARG A 478 -15.58 13.68 -7.91
N TYR A 479 -16.60 13.62 -7.04
CA TYR A 479 -16.46 13.05 -5.70
C TYR A 479 -16.20 11.54 -5.72
N TRP A 480 -16.92 10.79 -6.56
CA TRP A 480 -16.73 9.34 -6.68
C TRP A 480 -15.29 8.99 -7.09
N ALA A 481 -14.72 9.72 -8.05
CA ALA A 481 -13.34 9.59 -8.46
C ALA A 481 -12.37 10.04 -7.35
N SER A 482 -12.63 11.20 -6.73
CA SER A 482 -11.77 11.77 -5.70
C SER A 482 -11.64 10.86 -4.47
N TYR A 483 -12.72 10.17 -4.07
CA TYR A 483 -12.72 9.19 -2.98
C TYR A 483 -11.93 7.90 -3.28
N ARG A 484 -11.57 7.66 -4.54
CA ARG A 484 -10.73 6.54 -4.98
C ARG A 484 -9.30 6.97 -5.31
N GLY A 485 -9.07 8.27 -5.48
CA GLY A 485 -7.74 8.87 -5.63
C GLY A 485 -7.04 9.16 -4.31
N GLN A 486 -5.90 9.85 -4.40
CA GLN A 486 -5.15 10.39 -3.27
C GLN A 486 -5.45 11.89 -3.13
N THR A 487 -6.70 12.23 -2.80
CA THR A 487 -7.19 13.62 -2.71
C THR A 487 -7.47 14.04 -1.26
N LEU A 488 -7.47 15.34 -0.98
CA LEU A 488 -7.84 15.85 0.35
C LEU A 488 -9.28 15.46 0.73
N SER A 489 -10.21 15.44 -0.23
CA SER A 489 -11.61 15.06 0.01
C SER A 489 -11.74 13.65 0.59
N ARG A 490 -10.94 12.69 0.11
CA ARG A 490 -10.91 11.32 0.64
C ARG A 490 -10.50 11.30 2.11
N THR A 491 -9.39 11.96 2.43
CA THR A 491 -8.84 12.03 3.78
C THR A 491 -9.79 12.70 4.75
N VAL A 492 -10.41 13.80 4.33
CA VAL A 492 -11.39 14.48 5.17
C VAL A 492 -12.59 13.60 5.45
N ARG A 493 -13.16 12.94 4.44
CA ARG A 493 -14.25 11.98 4.63
C ARG A 493 -13.87 10.89 5.64
N GLY A 494 -12.70 10.29 5.48
CA GLY A 494 -12.20 9.23 6.36
C GLY A 494 -12.07 9.69 7.81
N MET A 495 -11.39 10.82 8.05
CA MET A 495 -11.21 11.34 9.42
C MET A 495 -12.51 11.80 10.08
N MET A 496 -13.48 12.28 9.28
CA MET A 496 -14.80 12.65 9.78
C MET A 496 -15.64 11.44 10.24
N TYR A 497 -15.23 10.21 9.93
CA TYR A 497 -15.85 9.02 10.51
C TYR A 497 -15.64 8.90 12.01
N TYR A 498 -14.60 9.49 12.60
CA TYR A 498 -14.48 9.56 14.06
C TYR A 498 -15.65 10.32 14.69
N ARG A 499 -16.02 11.48 14.13
CA ARG A 499 -17.19 12.21 14.59
C ARG A 499 -18.47 11.40 14.43
N LYS A 500 -18.65 10.74 13.28
CA LYS A 500 -19.82 9.90 13.00
C LYS A 500 -19.94 8.74 14.00
N ALA A 501 -18.82 8.07 14.29
CA ALA A 501 -18.74 6.98 15.26
C ALA A 501 -19.06 7.47 16.69
N LEU A 502 -18.48 8.60 17.11
CA LEU A 502 -18.72 9.18 18.43
C LEU A 502 -20.18 9.60 18.64
N ARG A 503 -20.85 10.14 17.62
CA ARG A 503 -22.28 10.46 17.68
C ARG A 503 -23.13 9.22 17.96
N LEU A 504 -22.87 8.13 17.25
CA LEU A 504 -23.59 6.87 17.49
C LEU A 504 -23.27 6.29 18.87
N GLN A 505 -22.00 6.29 19.28
CA GLN A 505 -21.60 5.77 20.59
C GLN A 505 -22.18 6.60 21.74
N ALA A 506 -22.24 7.93 21.60
CA ALA A 506 -22.87 8.81 22.59
C ALA A 506 -24.37 8.54 22.72
N PHE A 507 -25.04 8.26 21.60
CA PHE A 507 -26.44 7.83 21.59
C PHE A 507 -26.62 6.49 22.31
N LEU A 508 -25.75 5.51 22.06
CA LEU A 508 -25.79 4.18 22.71
C LEU A 508 -25.49 4.26 24.22
N ASP A 509 -24.63 5.18 24.66
CA ASP A 509 -24.28 5.35 26.07
C ASP A 509 -25.42 5.98 26.91
N ARG A 510 -26.35 6.70 26.27
CA ARG A 510 -27.45 7.45 26.89
C ARG A 510 -28.78 6.70 26.91
N THR A 511 -29.04 5.86 25.92
CA THR A 511 -30.33 5.22 25.70
C THR A 511 -30.46 3.95 26.54
N SER A 512 -31.57 3.77 27.25
CA SER A 512 -31.86 2.52 27.96
C SER A 512 -32.22 1.42 26.95
N ASP A 513 -31.91 0.15 27.26
CA ASP A 513 -32.10 -0.98 26.34
C ASP A 513 -33.56 -1.10 25.83
N GLN A 514 -34.55 -0.62 26.60
CA GLN A 514 -35.97 -0.60 26.21
C GLN A 514 -36.36 0.51 25.21
N GLU A 515 -35.64 1.64 25.19
CA GLU A 515 -35.91 2.74 24.26
C GLU A 515 -35.28 2.51 22.88
N LEU A 516 -34.20 1.72 22.80
CA LEU A 516 -33.53 1.35 21.56
C LEU A 516 -34.45 0.66 20.54
N TYR A 517 -35.42 -0.12 21.00
CA TYR A 517 -36.40 -0.80 20.13
C TYR A 517 -37.42 0.15 19.48
N LYS A 518 -37.62 1.36 20.01
CA LYS A 518 -38.65 2.32 19.54
C LYS A 518 -38.14 3.32 18.49
N VAL A 519 -36.83 3.38 18.29
CA VAL A 519 -36.15 4.42 17.49
C VAL A 519 -36.40 4.30 15.98
N PRO A 520 -36.51 3.11 15.36
CA PRO A 520 -36.77 3.04 13.91
C PRO A 520 -38.18 3.52 13.51
N LEU A 521 -39.13 3.55 14.45
CA LEU A 521 -40.53 3.94 14.21
C LEU A 521 -40.78 5.46 14.26
N ALA A 522 -39.78 6.25 14.64
CA ALA A 522 -39.97 7.66 15.01
C ALA A 522 -39.50 8.67 13.95
N THR A 523 -39.30 8.28 12.69
CA THR A 523 -38.84 9.25 11.68
C THR A 523 -39.93 10.21 11.22
N GLU A 524 -41.25 9.99 11.44
CA GLU A 524 -42.24 10.96 10.88
C GLU A 524 -43.52 11.33 11.66
N LYS A 525 -43.95 10.70 12.77
CA LYS A 525 -45.28 11.04 13.34
C LYS A 525 -45.30 11.22 14.86
N GLY A 526 -45.10 12.46 15.31
CA GLY A 526 -45.41 12.89 16.69
C GLY A 526 -44.85 14.27 17.05
N LYS A 527 -45.66 15.33 16.94
CA LYS A 527 -45.25 16.73 17.19
C LYS A 527 -44.73 16.99 18.62
N ASN A 528 -45.17 16.24 19.65
CA ASN A 528 -44.70 16.42 21.03
C ASN A 528 -43.42 15.61 21.37
N LYS A 529 -43.06 14.59 20.59
CA LYS A 529 -41.78 13.86 20.74
C LYS A 529 -40.61 14.55 20.01
N ARG A 530 -40.89 15.45 19.05
CA ARG A 530 -39.87 16.20 18.30
C ARG A 530 -38.96 17.04 19.20
N ASN A 531 -39.50 17.69 20.23
CA ASN A 531 -38.71 18.59 21.09
C ASN A 531 -37.71 17.82 21.97
N ILE A 532 -38.10 16.66 22.52
CA ILE A 532 -37.21 15.81 23.32
C ILE A 532 -36.11 15.20 22.43
N HIS A 533 -36.48 14.67 21.26
CA HIS A 533 -35.51 14.14 20.30
C HIS A 533 -34.55 15.22 19.76
N GLN A 534 -35.03 16.45 19.52
CA GLN A 534 -34.16 17.56 19.15
C GLN A 534 -33.20 17.95 20.27
N SER A 535 -33.66 18.01 21.52
CA SER A 535 -32.78 18.32 22.66
C SER A 535 -31.70 17.25 22.88
N LEU A 536 -32.06 15.97 22.82
CA LEU A 536 -31.13 14.85 22.93
C LEU A 536 -30.15 14.81 21.74
N SER A 537 -30.64 15.07 20.52
CA SER A 537 -29.79 15.14 19.33
C SER A 537 -28.78 16.29 19.43
N ALA A 538 -29.22 17.48 19.87
CA ALA A 538 -28.35 18.63 20.05
C ALA A 538 -27.28 18.36 21.13
N GLU A 539 -27.66 17.70 22.23
CA GLU A 539 -26.71 17.31 23.29
C GLU A 539 -25.68 16.28 22.80
N ILE A 540 -26.09 15.28 22.00
CA ILE A 540 -25.19 14.29 21.39
C ILE A 540 -24.22 14.96 20.41
N GLU A 541 -24.72 15.90 19.60
CA GLU A 541 -23.88 16.68 18.69
C GLU A 541 -22.86 17.52 19.45
N ALA A 542 -23.29 18.25 20.48
CA ALA A 542 -22.41 19.04 21.33
C ALA A 542 -21.35 18.16 22.01
N LEU A 543 -21.73 16.97 22.50
CA LEU A 543 -20.79 16.05 23.13
C LEU A 543 -19.73 15.54 22.14
N ALA A 544 -20.14 15.17 20.93
CA ALA A 544 -19.20 14.75 19.88
C ALA A 544 -18.23 15.89 19.51
N ASP A 545 -18.74 17.12 19.41
CA ASP A 545 -17.96 18.31 19.04
C ASP A 545 -17.02 18.78 20.18
N MET A 546 -17.36 18.50 21.44
CA MET A 546 -16.45 18.69 22.58
C MET A 546 -15.32 17.66 22.64
N LYS A 547 -15.56 16.43 22.13
CA LYS A 547 -14.58 15.33 22.18
C LYS A 547 -13.68 15.25 20.96
N PHE A 548 -14.12 15.78 19.82
CA PHE A 548 -13.40 15.66 18.56
C PHE A 548 -13.33 17.01 17.82
N SER A 549 -12.13 17.37 17.37
CA SER A 549 -11.95 18.48 16.44
C SER A 549 -10.98 18.12 15.32
N TYR A 550 -11.20 18.67 14.12
CA TYR A 550 -10.37 18.40 12.96
C TYR A 550 -9.89 19.68 12.30
N ILE A 551 -8.57 19.81 12.19
CA ILE A 551 -7.88 20.97 11.64
C ILE A 551 -7.06 20.55 10.43
N ILE A 552 -7.32 21.19 9.30
CA ILE A 552 -6.45 21.11 8.12
C ILE A 552 -5.61 22.36 8.08
N SER A 553 -4.31 22.20 7.90
CA SER A 553 -3.39 23.32 7.74
C SER A 553 -3.06 23.50 6.26
N CYS A 554 -3.67 24.50 5.63
CA CYS A 554 -3.54 24.84 4.21
C CYS A 554 -2.70 26.11 4.04
N GLN A 555 -1.36 25.99 4.06
CA GLN A 555 -0.47 27.18 4.04
C GLN A 555 -0.73 28.14 2.88
N LYS A 556 -1.09 27.59 1.70
CA LYS A 556 -1.28 28.33 0.45
C LYS A 556 -2.69 28.88 0.24
N PHE A 557 -3.65 28.56 1.12
CA PHE A 557 -5.05 28.95 0.93
C PHE A 557 -5.25 30.46 0.77
N GLY A 558 -4.55 31.28 1.57
CA GLY A 558 -4.64 32.75 1.46
C GLY A 558 -4.18 33.26 0.09
N GLU A 559 -3.09 32.72 -0.44
CA GLU A 559 -2.57 33.05 -1.78
C GLU A 559 -3.50 32.56 -2.90
N GLN A 560 -4.01 31.33 -2.77
CA GLN A 560 -4.96 30.73 -3.70
C GLN A 560 -6.26 31.53 -3.80
N LYS A 561 -6.77 31.99 -2.65
CA LYS A 561 -7.97 32.84 -2.57
C LYS A 561 -7.80 34.15 -3.33
N ILE A 562 -6.65 34.83 -3.14
CA ILE A 562 -6.35 36.10 -3.82
C ILE A 562 -6.23 35.89 -5.35
N LYS A 563 -5.68 34.75 -5.78
CA LYS A 563 -5.47 34.42 -7.19
C LYS A 563 -6.72 33.88 -7.90
N GLY A 564 -7.80 33.58 -7.18
CA GLY A 564 -8.98 32.93 -7.73
C GLY A 564 -8.72 31.47 -8.16
N ASP A 565 -7.81 30.78 -7.47
CA ASP A 565 -7.49 29.37 -7.75
C ASP A 565 -8.68 28.45 -7.40
N PRO A 566 -9.11 27.53 -8.29
CA PRO A 566 -10.19 26.59 -8.02
C PRO A 566 -10.05 25.80 -6.72
N HIS A 567 -8.81 25.53 -6.28
CA HIS A 567 -8.54 24.83 -5.01
C HIS A 567 -9.16 25.54 -3.80
N ALA A 568 -9.17 26.87 -3.79
CA ALA A 568 -9.74 27.64 -2.69
C ALA A 568 -11.25 27.40 -2.57
N GLN A 569 -11.96 27.36 -3.71
CA GLN A 569 -13.40 27.09 -3.73
C GLN A 569 -13.69 25.64 -3.30
N ASP A 570 -12.93 24.66 -3.80
CA ASP A 570 -13.10 23.26 -3.41
C ASP A 570 -12.85 23.05 -1.89
N ILE A 571 -11.95 23.82 -1.27
CA ILE A 571 -11.73 23.81 0.19
C ILE A 571 -12.94 24.40 0.95
N ILE A 572 -13.53 25.49 0.46
CA ILE A 572 -14.73 26.10 1.05
C ILE A 572 -15.93 25.13 0.96
N ASP A 573 -16.11 24.48 -0.19
CA ASP A 573 -17.13 23.46 -0.40
C ASP A 573 -16.95 22.29 0.59
N LEU A 574 -15.70 21.87 0.84
CA LEU A 574 -15.37 20.81 1.78
C LEU A 574 -15.69 21.19 3.23
N MET A 575 -15.37 22.43 3.65
CA MET A 575 -15.74 22.96 4.97
C MET A 575 -17.26 23.07 5.13
N THR A 576 -17.98 23.42 4.06
CA THR A 576 -19.44 23.52 4.05
C THR A 576 -20.08 22.13 4.24
N ARG A 577 -19.53 21.11 3.56
CA ARG A 577 -19.97 19.71 3.70
C ARG A 577 -19.72 19.16 5.12
N TYR A 578 -18.65 19.59 5.79
CA TYR A 578 -18.27 19.12 7.12
C TYR A 578 -18.16 20.28 8.11
N SER A 579 -19.26 20.64 8.77
CA SER A 579 -19.36 21.84 9.63
C SER A 579 -18.36 21.93 10.81
N VAL A 580 -17.80 20.81 11.27
CA VAL A 580 -16.78 20.75 12.35
C VAL A 580 -15.37 20.95 11.81
N LEU A 581 -15.16 20.79 10.51
CA LEU A 581 -13.87 21.01 9.89
C LEU A 581 -13.46 22.48 10.05
N ARG A 582 -12.19 22.67 10.38
CA ARG A 582 -11.54 23.98 10.45
C ARG A 582 -10.32 23.98 9.55
N VAL A 583 -10.09 25.11 8.88
CA VAL A 583 -8.91 25.32 8.06
C VAL A 583 -8.05 26.40 8.70
N VAL A 584 -6.74 26.17 8.73
CA VAL A 584 -5.74 27.14 9.16
C VAL A 584 -4.86 27.47 7.97
N TYR A 585 -4.55 28.74 7.74
CA TYR A 585 -3.63 29.15 6.69
C TYR A 585 -2.70 30.26 7.15
N ILE A 586 -1.66 30.51 6.35
CA ILE A 586 -0.73 31.62 6.56
C ILE A 586 -1.17 32.77 5.65
N GLU A 587 -1.40 33.92 6.25
CA GLU A 587 -1.65 35.17 5.52
C GLU A 587 -0.39 36.03 5.55
N GLU A 588 0.01 36.50 4.36
CA GLU A 588 1.07 37.50 4.18
C GLU A 588 0.41 38.82 3.76
N LYS A 589 0.58 39.86 4.58
CA LYS A 589 0.09 41.22 4.30
C LYS A 589 1.23 42.21 4.33
N GLU A 590 1.29 43.09 3.33
CA GLU A 590 2.18 44.25 3.36
C GLU A 590 1.50 45.38 4.12
N VAL A 591 2.15 45.85 5.17
CA VAL A 591 1.70 46.96 6.01
C VAL A 591 2.76 48.05 5.97
N ILE A 592 2.35 49.30 5.76
CA ILE A 592 3.27 50.43 5.78
C ILE A 592 3.56 50.79 7.23
N VAL A 593 4.82 50.64 7.65
CA VAL A 593 5.31 51.09 8.96
C VAL A 593 6.48 52.03 8.70
N ASN A 594 6.42 53.26 9.22
CA ASN A 594 7.45 54.29 9.02
C ASN A 594 7.78 54.58 7.53
N ASN A 595 6.76 54.73 6.68
CA ASN A 595 6.90 54.93 5.22
C ASN A 595 7.66 53.83 4.46
N ALA A 596 7.89 52.67 5.09
CA ALA A 596 8.47 51.49 4.45
C ALA A 596 7.46 50.33 4.42
N PRO A 597 7.38 49.56 3.32
CA PRO A 597 6.56 48.36 3.26
C PRO A 597 7.18 47.27 4.16
N HIS A 598 6.41 46.83 5.16
CA HIS A 598 6.78 45.73 6.05
C HIS A 598 5.82 44.56 5.87
N LYS A 599 6.38 43.37 5.66
CA LYS A 599 5.61 42.13 5.56
C LYS A 599 5.24 41.62 6.95
N VAL A 600 3.95 41.46 7.19
CA VAL A 600 3.38 40.88 8.40
C VAL A 600 2.79 39.53 8.07
N TYR A 601 3.19 38.51 8.83
CA TYR A 601 2.70 37.15 8.69
C TYR A 601 1.71 36.84 9.82
N SER A 602 0.58 36.21 9.50
CA SER A 602 -0.42 35.77 10.49
C SER A 602 -0.87 34.34 10.23
N SER A 603 -1.07 33.56 11.29
CA SER A 603 -1.76 32.26 11.25
C SER A 603 -3.24 32.51 11.51
N VAL A 604 -4.11 32.15 10.57
CA VAL A 604 -5.55 32.46 10.60
C VAL A 604 -6.36 31.17 10.61
N LEU A 605 -7.26 31.03 11.58
CA LEU A 605 -8.21 29.91 11.68
C LEU A 605 -9.57 30.35 11.12
N ILE A 606 -10.11 29.56 10.20
CA ILE A 606 -11.41 29.80 9.55
C ILE A 606 -12.37 28.61 9.69
N LYS A 607 -13.66 28.90 9.51
CA LYS A 607 -14.74 27.91 9.26
C LYS A 607 -15.60 28.36 8.09
N ALA A 608 -16.36 27.44 7.50
CA ALA A 608 -17.43 27.80 6.57
C ALA A 608 -18.71 28.18 7.32
N GLU A 609 -19.35 29.27 6.90
CA GLU A 609 -20.68 29.71 7.32
C GLU A 609 -21.38 30.31 6.09
N ASN A 610 -22.58 29.83 5.74
CA ASN A 610 -23.32 30.25 4.53
C ASN A 610 -22.51 30.20 3.21
N ASN A 611 -21.74 29.13 3.00
CA ASN A 611 -20.83 28.94 1.85
C ASN A 611 -19.69 29.97 1.73
N LEU A 612 -19.42 30.74 2.79
CA LEU A 612 -18.33 31.70 2.86
C LEU A 612 -17.37 31.33 3.99
N ASP A 613 -16.11 31.72 3.87
CA ASP A 613 -15.14 31.56 4.95
C ASP A 613 -15.28 32.67 5.99
N GLN A 614 -15.43 32.28 7.25
CA GLN A 614 -15.47 33.18 8.40
C GLN A 614 -14.21 32.98 9.25
N GLU A 615 -13.51 34.09 9.51
CA GLU A 615 -12.38 34.14 10.43
C GLU A 615 -12.84 33.96 11.88
N ILE A 616 -12.19 33.04 12.60
CA ILE A 616 -12.44 32.77 14.02
C ILE A 616 -11.34 33.40 14.87
N TYR A 617 -10.08 33.10 14.53
CA TYR A 617 -8.91 33.58 15.27
C TYR A 617 -7.79 33.95 14.31
N ARG A 618 -6.99 34.93 14.74
CA ARG A 618 -5.80 35.39 14.04
C ARG A 618 -4.67 35.59 15.03
N ILE A 619 -3.51 35.02 14.70
CA ILE A 619 -2.31 35.10 15.52
C ILE A 619 -1.19 35.65 14.66
N LYS A 620 -0.65 36.81 15.04
CA LYS A 620 0.51 37.40 14.38
C LYS A 620 1.75 36.54 14.64
N LEU A 621 2.46 36.19 13.57
CA LEU A 621 3.68 35.38 13.62
C LEU A 621 4.92 36.30 13.76
N PRO A 622 6.00 35.82 14.40
CA PRO A 622 7.19 36.63 14.66
C PRO A 622 8.04 36.94 13.42
N GLY A 623 7.76 36.30 12.29
CA GLY A 623 8.50 36.44 11.03
C GLY A 623 7.99 35.48 9.95
N PRO A 624 8.73 35.32 8.84
CA PRO A 624 8.35 34.40 7.78
C PRO A 624 8.31 32.96 8.32
N PRO A 625 7.15 32.27 8.27
CA PRO A 625 6.99 30.98 8.92
C PRO A 625 7.66 29.82 8.17
N ILE A 626 7.87 29.96 6.85
CA ILE A 626 8.41 28.90 6.00
C ILE A 626 9.94 29.02 5.97
N ILE A 627 10.61 28.18 6.75
CA ILE A 627 12.08 28.15 6.92
C ILE A 627 12.73 26.89 6.31
N GLY A 628 11.99 25.79 6.19
CA GLY A 628 12.44 24.51 5.66
C GLY A 628 11.56 23.96 4.55
N GLU A 629 11.18 22.69 4.67
CA GLU A 629 10.51 21.88 3.63
C GLU A 629 8.99 22.14 3.51
N GLY A 630 8.39 22.91 4.42
CA GLY A 630 6.98 23.28 4.39
C GLY A 630 6.13 22.46 5.36
N LYS A 631 6.18 21.11 5.30
CA LYS A 631 5.38 20.21 6.17
C LYS A 631 5.59 20.47 7.68
N PRO A 632 6.81 20.51 8.24
CA PRO A 632 6.99 20.77 9.67
C PRO A 632 6.48 22.15 10.09
N GLU A 633 6.71 23.17 9.26
CA GLU A 633 6.20 24.52 9.51
C GLU A 633 4.67 24.52 9.48
N ASN A 634 4.06 23.76 8.57
CA ASN A 634 2.61 23.62 8.40
C ASN A 634 1.95 23.06 9.67
N GLN A 635 2.53 21.98 10.20
CA GLN A 635 2.05 21.41 11.45
C GLN A 635 2.25 22.36 12.64
N ASN A 636 3.43 23.01 12.73
CA ASN A 636 3.79 23.83 13.86
C ASN A 636 2.98 25.14 13.97
N HIS A 637 2.63 25.80 12.86
CA HIS A 637 1.81 27.02 12.96
C HIS A 637 0.33 26.74 13.25
N ALA A 638 -0.17 25.55 12.91
CA ALA A 638 -1.55 25.16 13.13
C ALA A 638 -1.79 24.47 14.48
N ILE A 639 -0.76 23.88 15.11
CA ILE A 639 -0.90 23.13 16.36
C ILE A 639 -1.52 23.96 17.50
N ILE A 640 -1.33 25.27 17.52
CA ILE A 640 -1.88 26.21 18.50
C ILE A 640 -3.43 26.25 18.49
N PHE A 641 -4.05 25.88 17.38
CA PHE A 641 -5.50 25.83 17.24
C PHE A 641 -6.11 24.49 17.64
N THR A 642 -5.29 23.44 17.84
CA THR A 642 -5.76 22.12 18.30
C THR A 642 -6.26 22.17 19.76
N ARG A 643 -7.16 21.24 20.13
CA ARG A 643 -7.79 21.13 21.46
C ARG A 643 -7.76 19.69 21.99
N GLY A 644 -8.14 19.48 23.25
CA GLY A 644 -8.15 18.16 23.90
C GLY A 644 -6.80 17.71 24.46
N GLU A 645 -6.73 16.48 24.95
CA GLU A 645 -5.53 15.90 25.58
C GLU A 645 -4.65 15.15 24.58
N ALA A 646 -5.26 14.58 23.53
CA ALA A 646 -4.56 13.83 22.50
C ALA A 646 -4.54 14.55 21.14
N LEU A 647 -3.49 14.31 20.34
CA LEU A 647 -3.33 14.87 19.01
C LEU A 647 -2.90 13.79 18.02
N GLN A 648 -3.71 13.51 17.01
CA GLN A 648 -3.35 12.59 15.94
C GLN A 648 -2.83 13.38 14.74
N THR A 649 -1.68 12.96 14.22
CA THR A 649 -1.08 13.53 13.01
C THR A 649 -1.43 12.68 11.82
N ILE A 650 -2.09 13.27 10.82
CA ILE A 650 -2.55 12.56 9.62
C ILE A 650 -1.92 13.20 8.39
N ASP A 651 -1.25 12.43 7.55
CA ASP A 651 -0.80 12.90 6.24
C ASP A 651 -2.01 13.08 5.31
N MET A 652 -1.93 14.03 4.39
CA MET A 652 -3.01 14.32 3.44
C MET A 652 -3.47 13.11 2.61
N ASN A 653 -2.66 12.06 2.45
CA ASN A 653 -3.02 10.86 1.66
C ASN A 653 -3.46 9.67 2.52
N GLN A 654 -3.73 9.88 3.81
CA GLN A 654 -4.28 8.86 4.70
C GLN A 654 -5.81 8.89 4.72
N ASP A 655 -6.43 7.73 4.84
CA ASP A 655 -7.88 7.53 4.89
C ASP A 655 -8.23 6.80 6.18
N ASN A 656 -9.49 6.85 6.60
CA ASN A 656 -9.94 6.06 7.74
C ASN A 656 -11.30 5.43 7.43
N TYR A 657 -11.63 4.38 8.17
CA TYR A 657 -12.81 3.56 7.93
C TYR A 657 -13.78 3.67 9.11
N LEU A 658 -15.09 3.67 8.85
CA LEU A 658 -16.09 3.86 9.89
C LEU A 658 -16.03 2.79 10.98
N GLU A 659 -15.85 1.53 10.59
CA GLU A 659 -15.74 0.40 11.50
C GLU A 659 -14.49 0.47 12.40
N GLU A 660 -13.42 1.11 11.93
CA GLU A 660 -12.19 1.35 12.69
C GLU A 660 -12.34 2.55 13.63
N ALA A 661 -13.09 3.56 13.21
CA ALA A 661 -13.36 4.77 13.99
C ALA A 661 -14.04 4.50 15.34
N TYR A 662 -14.84 3.42 15.45
CA TYR A 662 -15.47 3.02 16.72
C TYR A 662 -14.47 2.64 17.82
N LYS A 663 -13.23 2.28 17.46
CA LYS A 663 -12.20 1.83 18.42
C LYS A 663 -11.39 2.97 19.02
N MET A 664 -11.61 4.23 18.59
CA MET A 664 -10.81 5.37 19.06
C MET A 664 -10.87 5.57 20.58
N ARG A 665 -12.01 5.26 21.22
CA ARG A 665 -12.14 5.30 22.69
C ARG A 665 -11.20 4.30 23.38
N ASN A 666 -11.04 3.11 22.80
CA ASN A 666 -10.16 2.05 23.30
C ASN A 666 -8.70 2.46 23.14
N VAL A 667 -8.34 2.99 21.96
CA VAL A 667 -6.98 3.45 21.67
C VAL A 667 -6.55 4.55 22.64
N LEU A 668 -7.39 5.56 22.86
CA LEU A 668 -7.06 6.65 23.78
C LEU A 668 -6.92 6.18 25.24
N GLN A 669 -7.57 5.07 25.61
CA GLN A 669 -7.46 4.49 26.95
C GLN A 669 -6.05 3.92 27.23
N GLU A 670 -5.26 3.62 26.19
CA GLU A 670 -3.85 3.21 26.32
C GLU A 670 -2.98 4.29 26.97
N PHE A 671 -3.34 5.58 26.84
CA PHE A 671 -2.67 6.66 27.56
C PHE A 671 -2.89 6.63 29.07
N VAL A 672 -3.99 5.99 29.52
CA VAL A 672 -4.45 6.03 30.92
C VAL A 672 -4.08 4.74 31.65
N ILE A 673 -4.11 3.59 30.98
CA ILE A 673 -3.77 2.30 31.57
C ILE A 673 -2.24 2.13 31.56
N HIS A 674 -1.65 1.76 32.71
CA HIS A 674 -0.19 1.66 32.87
C HIS A 674 0.24 0.23 33.28
N PRO A 675 0.45 -0.70 32.33
CA PRO A 675 0.85 -2.07 32.66
C PRO A 675 2.28 -2.20 33.23
N ARG A 676 3.13 -1.17 33.09
CA ARG A 676 4.57 -1.21 33.40
C ARG A 676 5.12 0.12 33.98
N ASP A 677 4.31 0.88 34.73
CA ASP A 677 4.67 2.16 35.40
C ASP A 677 5.16 3.33 34.51
N GLN A 678 5.03 3.25 33.18
CA GLN A 678 5.31 4.37 32.27
C GLN A 678 4.18 4.59 31.27
N ALA A 679 3.53 5.75 31.35
CA ALA A 679 2.52 6.17 30.39
C ALA A 679 3.13 6.30 28.98
N PRO A 680 2.48 5.77 27.94
CA PRO A 680 2.89 6.06 26.58
C PRO A 680 2.72 7.55 26.31
N THR A 681 3.61 8.10 25.51
CA THR A 681 3.54 9.50 25.03
C THR A 681 3.19 9.56 23.55
N ILE A 682 3.40 8.46 22.82
CA ILE A 682 3.00 8.28 21.44
C ILE A 682 2.42 6.86 21.31
N LEU A 683 1.19 6.77 20.79
CA LEU A 683 0.53 5.53 20.43
C LEU A 683 0.66 5.31 18.93
N GLY A 684 1.37 4.25 18.56
CA GLY A 684 1.54 3.83 17.18
C GLY A 684 0.35 3.09 16.63
N LEU A 685 -0.09 3.44 15.42
CA LEU A 685 -1.18 2.74 14.74
C LEU A 685 -0.70 2.06 13.47
N ARG A 686 -1.37 0.95 13.13
CA ARG A 686 -1.16 0.20 11.89
C ARG A 686 -1.63 0.99 10.66
N GLU A 687 -0.89 0.89 9.56
CA GLU A 687 -1.31 1.40 8.24
C GLU A 687 -1.81 0.28 7.32
N HIS A 688 -2.78 0.60 6.46
CA HIS A 688 -3.24 -0.24 5.36
C HIS A 688 -3.04 0.48 4.01
N ILE A 689 -2.22 -0.09 3.13
CA ILE A 689 -1.90 0.52 1.84
C ILE A 689 -2.99 0.23 0.80
N PHE A 690 -3.84 1.20 0.49
CA PHE A 690 -4.99 0.98 -0.41
C PHE A 690 -4.66 1.14 -1.91
N THR A 691 -3.46 1.62 -2.27
CA THR A 691 -3.04 1.76 -3.67
C THR A 691 -2.35 0.52 -4.25
N GLY A 692 -2.18 -0.54 -3.45
CA GLY A 692 -1.43 -1.75 -3.84
C GLY A 692 -2.01 -2.54 -5.02
N SER A 693 -3.30 -2.39 -5.34
CA SER A 693 -3.98 -3.09 -6.43
C SER A 693 -3.87 -2.41 -7.81
N VAL A 694 -3.32 -1.19 -7.85
CA VAL A 694 -3.32 -0.32 -9.05
C VAL A 694 -2.33 -0.78 -10.12
N SER A 695 -1.12 -1.19 -9.72
CA SER A 695 -0.06 -1.67 -10.62
C SER A 695 0.82 -2.71 -9.91
N SER A 696 1.64 -3.45 -10.66
CA SER A 696 2.61 -4.38 -10.05
C SER A 696 3.64 -3.68 -9.17
N LEU A 697 4.15 -2.52 -9.60
CA LEU A 697 5.02 -1.66 -8.79
C LEU A 697 4.37 -1.23 -7.47
N ALA A 698 3.11 -0.79 -7.54
CA ALA A 698 2.35 -0.42 -6.35
C ALA A 698 2.17 -1.63 -5.43
N GLY A 699 1.96 -2.82 -5.99
CA GLY A 699 1.92 -4.08 -5.25
C GLY A 699 3.22 -4.38 -4.52
N PHE A 700 4.38 -4.26 -5.18
CA PHE A 700 5.70 -4.52 -4.56
C PHE A 700 5.96 -3.60 -3.39
N MET A 701 5.72 -2.29 -3.58
CA MET A 701 5.87 -1.30 -2.52
C MET A 701 4.87 -1.50 -1.39
N SER A 702 3.61 -1.84 -1.72
CA SER A 702 2.58 -2.13 -0.73
C SER A 702 3.00 -3.30 0.16
N TYR A 703 3.56 -4.37 -0.39
CA TYR A 703 4.00 -5.52 0.40
C TYR A 703 5.22 -5.22 1.28
N GLN A 704 6.21 -4.51 0.73
CA GLN A 704 7.37 -4.05 1.51
C GLN A 704 6.94 -3.14 2.68
N GLU A 705 6.07 -2.17 2.40
CA GLU A 705 5.59 -1.22 3.41
C GLU A 705 4.72 -1.92 4.45
N THR A 706 3.81 -2.81 4.04
CA THR A 706 2.98 -3.61 4.97
C THR A 706 3.87 -4.35 5.97
N SER A 707 4.95 -4.96 5.50
CA SER A 707 5.91 -5.62 6.38
C SER A 707 6.61 -4.67 7.36
N PHE A 708 6.92 -3.43 6.95
CA PHE A 708 7.51 -2.44 7.85
C PHE A 708 6.50 -1.94 8.88
N VAL A 709 5.31 -1.56 8.44
CA VAL A 709 4.28 -0.92 9.27
C VAL A 709 3.58 -1.90 10.22
N THR A 710 3.72 -3.22 10.05
CA THR A 710 3.17 -4.24 10.97
C THR A 710 4.26 -5.00 11.73
N ILE A 711 4.78 -6.11 11.18
CA ILE A 711 5.76 -6.99 11.84
C ILE A 711 7.03 -6.24 12.25
N GLY A 712 7.47 -5.28 11.42
CA GLY A 712 8.56 -4.37 11.75
C GLY A 712 8.25 -3.52 12.99
N GLN A 713 7.15 -2.76 12.97
CA GLN A 713 6.74 -1.91 14.10
C GLN A 713 6.50 -2.72 15.38
N ARG A 714 5.92 -3.92 15.27
CA ARG A 714 5.71 -4.85 16.39
C ARG A 714 7.03 -5.18 17.07
N PHE A 715 8.02 -5.62 16.29
CA PHE A 715 9.35 -5.97 16.81
C PHE A 715 10.10 -4.75 17.37
N LEU A 716 9.96 -3.57 16.75
CA LEU A 716 10.55 -2.32 17.24
C LEU A 716 9.93 -1.84 18.57
N ALA A 717 8.63 -2.04 18.76
CA ALA A 717 7.91 -1.64 19.96
C ALA A 717 8.18 -2.59 21.14
N ASP A 718 7.91 -3.89 20.98
CA ASP A 718 8.16 -4.94 21.98
C ASP A 718 8.72 -6.19 21.27
N PRO A 719 9.95 -6.64 21.57
CA PRO A 719 10.72 -6.35 22.79
C PRO A 719 11.75 -5.21 22.71
N LEU A 720 12.01 -4.61 21.53
CA LEU A 720 13.21 -3.79 21.36
C LEU A 720 13.14 -2.38 21.95
N ARG A 721 11.95 -1.80 22.10
CA ARG A 721 11.73 -0.44 22.63
C ARG A 721 12.58 0.63 21.92
N VAL A 722 12.66 0.52 20.60
CA VAL A 722 13.33 1.48 19.69
C VAL A 722 12.41 1.91 18.55
N ARG A 723 11.09 1.77 18.72
CA ARG A 723 10.09 2.37 17.85
C ARG A 723 10.12 3.89 18.01
N PHE A 724 10.06 4.59 16.88
CA PHE A 724 9.89 6.04 16.81
C PHE A 724 8.65 6.41 15.99
N HIS A 725 8.35 7.71 15.88
CA HIS A 725 7.33 8.21 14.98
C HIS A 725 7.90 8.33 13.57
N TYR A 726 7.26 7.76 12.54
CA TYR A 726 7.78 7.79 11.17
C TYR A 726 6.79 8.44 10.19
N GLY A 727 6.02 9.45 10.63
CA GLY A 727 4.94 10.04 9.82
C GLY A 727 3.72 9.12 9.66
N HIS A 728 3.63 8.10 10.50
CA HIS A 728 2.50 7.17 10.61
C HIS A 728 1.32 7.86 11.31
N PRO A 729 0.10 7.29 11.32
CA PRO A 729 -1.08 7.93 11.89
C PRO A 729 -1.12 7.82 13.42
N ASP A 730 0.02 8.12 14.04
CA ASP A 730 0.26 8.02 15.46
C ASP A 730 -0.53 9.09 16.23
N ILE A 731 -0.88 8.76 17.46
CA ILE A 731 -1.55 9.67 18.40
C ILE A 731 -0.55 10.08 19.46
N PHE A 732 -0.43 11.38 19.69
CA PHE A 732 0.47 11.99 20.66
C PHE A 732 -0.28 12.40 21.92
N ASP A 733 0.35 12.23 23.07
CA ASP A 733 0.02 13.04 24.25
C ASP A 733 0.36 14.50 23.92
N ARG A 734 -0.69 15.29 23.69
CA ARG A 734 -0.56 16.67 23.22
C ARG A 734 0.07 17.55 24.28
N ILE A 735 -0.27 17.34 25.55
CA ILE A 735 0.22 18.14 26.68
C ILE A 735 1.71 17.91 26.86
N PHE A 736 2.14 16.65 26.76
CA PHE A 736 3.56 16.30 26.79
C PHE A 736 4.30 17.00 25.65
N HIS A 737 3.86 16.88 24.39
CA HIS A 737 4.63 17.33 23.23
C HIS A 737 4.63 18.86 23.03
N LEU A 738 3.52 19.55 23.31
CA LEU A 738 3.43 21.01 23.17
C LEU A 738 4.45 21.75 24.03
N THR A 739 4.69 21.29 25.25
CA THR A 739 5.64 21.90 26.19
C THR A 739 7.10 21.52 25.90
N ARG A 740 7.35 20.74 24.84
CA ARG A 740 8.57 19.95 24.65
C ARG A 740 9.10 20.01 23.21
N GLY A 741 8.74 21.02 22.44
CA GLY A 741 9.28 21.22 21.09
C GLY A 741 8.41 20.65 19.97
N GLY A 742 7.15 20.34 20.27
CA GLY A 742 6.13 20.02 19.28
C GLY A 742 6.19 18.59 18.75
N ILE A 743 5.55 18.40 17.59
CA ILE A 743 5.35 17.11 16.91
C ILE A 743 6.22 16.96 15.66
N SER A 744 6.95 18.01 15.27
CA SER A 744 7.78 17.98 14.07
C SER A 744 8.88 19.05 14.11
N LYS A 745 10.05 18.73 13.55
CA LYS A 745 11.25 19.57 13.65
C LYS A 745 11.48 20.36 12.36
N ALA A 746 11.08 21.64 12.36
CA ALA A 746 11.37 22.57 11.28
C ALA A 746 12.86 22.92 11.21
N SER A 747 13.45 22.88 10.01
CA SER A 747 14.83 23.33 9.79
C SER A 747 15.12 23.63 8.34
N LYS A 748 16.04 24.56 8.10
CA LYS A 748 16.56 24.85 6.77
C LYS A 748 17.52 23.72 6.35
N THR A 749 17.08 22.84 5.45
CA THR A 749 17.89 21.85 4.70
C THR A 749 18.69 20.81 5.51
N ILE A 750 18.32 20.51 6.77
CA ILE A 750 19.08 19.58 7.65
C ILE A 750 18.23 18.43 8.21
N ASN A 751 16.91 18.57 8.30
CA ASN A 751 16.02 17.54 8.84
C ASN A 751 14.90 17.22 7.83
N LEU A 752 15.25 16.54 6.73
CA LEU A 752 14.32 16.13 5.68
C LEU A 752 13.31 15.06 6.15
N SER A 753 13.68 14.27 7.16
CA SER A 753 12.78 13.36 7.88
C SER A 753 12.37 13.98 9.21
N GLU A 754 11.58 15.04 9.14
CA GLU A 754 11.19 15.89 10.27
C GLU A 754 10.42 15.14 11.37
N ASP A 755 9.60 14.15 10.98
CA ASP A 755 8.68 13.42 11.85
C ASP A 755 9.43 12.56 12.89
N VAL A 756 10.53 11.93 12.50
CA VAL A 756 11.30 11.00 13.36
C VAL A 756 11.89 11.68 14.60
N PHE A 757 12.16 12.99 14.49
CA PHE A 757 12.70 13.76 15.59
C PHE A 757 11.70 13.91 16.74
N ALA A 758 10.39 13.85 16.49
CA ALA A 758 9.40 13.81 17.55
C ALA A 758 9.54 12.53 18.39
N GLY A 759 9.76 11.39 17.72
CA GLY A 759 10.05 10.12 18.38
C GLY A 759 11.36 10.16 19.19
N TYR A 760 12.44 10.70 18.61
CA TYR A 760 13.70 10.86 19.35
C TYR A 760 13.54 11.73 20.59
N ASN A 761 12.81 12.84 20.44
CA ASN A 761 12.60 13.80 21.51
C ASN A 761 11.72 13.25 22.64
N SER A 762 10.71 12.43 22.30
CA SER A 762 9.92 11.67 23.27
C SER A 762 10.82 10.74 24.09
N ILE A 763 11.59 9.86 23.42
CA ILE A 763 12.46 8.89 24.10
C ILE A 763 13.56 9.58 24.93
N LEU A 764 14.18 10.64 24.41
CA LEU A 764 15.19 11.42 25.15
C LEU A 764 14.65 12.02 26.45
N ARG A 765 13.34 12.29 26.50
CA ARG A 765 12.64 12.80 27.69
C ARG A 765 11.91 11.72 28.48
N ARG A 766 12.32 10.45 28.33
CA ARG A 766 11.77 9.29 29.03
C ARG A 766 10.30 8.98 28.67
N GLY A 767 9.80 9.50 27.55
CA GLY A 767 8.53 9.07 26.98
C GLY A 767 8.62 7.61 26.51
N ASN A 768 7.48 6.93 26.52
CA ASN A 768 7.33 5.59 25.98
C ASN A 768 6.52 5.64 24.67
N ILE A 769 6.85 4.78 23.71
CA ILE A 769 6.20 4.70 22.41
C ILE A 769 5.70 3.27 22.21
N THR A 770 4.39 3.09 22.08
CA THR A 770 3.75 1.77 21.90
C THR A 770 3.25 1.61 20.47
N TYR A 771 2.75 0.42 20.13
CA TYR A 771 2.22 0.09 18.81
C TYR A 771 1.00 -0.84 18.94
N ASN A 772 -0.13 -0.43 18.37
CA ASN A 772 -1.43 -1.06 18.53
C ASN A 772 -1.99 -1.47 17.15
N GLU A 773 -2.29 -2.76 17.00
CA GLU A 773 -2.66 -3.36 15.69
C GLU A 773 -4.16 -3.69 15.54
N TYR A 774 -4.95 -3.52 16.61
CA TYR A 774 -6.40 -3.76 16.55
C TYR A 774 -7.17 -2.64 15.84
N ILE A 775 -6.51 -1.54 15.50
CA ILE A 775 -7.03 -0.45 14.66
C ILE A 775 -6.10 -0.24 13.48
N GLN A 776 -6.64 0.11 12.31
CA GLN A 776 -5.84 0.47 11.14
C GLN A 776 -6.34 1.75 10.47
N VAL A 777 -5.42 2.47 9.84
CA VAL A 777 -5.68 3.67 9.05
C VAL A 777 -5.20 3.44 7.61
N GLY A 778 -5.99 3.84 6.63
CA GLY A 778 -5.63 3.71 5.22
C GLY A 778 -4.51 4.68 4.82
N LYS A 779 -3.63 4.30 3.89
CA LYS A 779 -2.55 5.12 3.37
C LYS A 779 -2.42 4.95 1.86
N GLY A 780 -2.43 6.06 1.14
CA GLY A 780 -2.09 6.11 -0.28
C GLY A 780 -0.56 6.14 -0.46
N ARG A 781 -0.05 5.45 -1.47
CA ARG A 781 1.38 5.48 -1.81
C ARG A 781 1.60 5.76 -3.29
N ASP A 782 2.80 6.22 -3.59
CA ASP A 782 3.30 6.44 -4.94
C ASP A 782 3.22 5.15 -5.77
N VAL A 783 2.76 5.27 -7.01
CA VAL A 783 2.34 4.11 -7.82
C VAL A 783 3.22 3.94 -9.08
N GLY A 784 3.93 4.98 -9.50
CA GLY A 784 4.90 4.93 -10.61
C GLY A 784 6.35 4.88 -10.15
N LEU A 785 7.25 4.31 -10.98
CA LEU A 785 8.66 4.11 -10.62
C LEU A 785 9.37 5.41 -10.23
N ASN A 786 9.19 6.48 -10.99
CA ASN A 786 9.84 7.78 -10.72
C ASN A 786 9.37 8.41 -9.41
N GLN A 787 8.10 8.22 -9.07
CA GLN A 787 7.55 8.70 -7.79
C GLN A 787 8.14 7.90 -6.63
N ILE A 788 8.12 6.57 -6.75
CA ILE A 788 8.66 5.65 -5.75
C ILE A 788 10.16 5.92 -5.53
N SER A 789 10.97 6.04 -6.59
CA SER A 789 12.40 6.31 -6.46
C SER A 789 12.68 7.68 -5.83
N LYS A 790 11.91 8.73 -6.17
CA LYS A 790 12.00 10.05 -5.51
C LYS A 790 11.65 9.95 -4.01
N PHE A 791 10.65 9.15 -3.65
CA PHE A 791 10.32 8.86 -2.24
C PHE A 791 11.47 8.14 -1.53
N GLU A 792 12.01 7.07 -2.11
CA GLU A 792 13.13 6.34 -1.52
C GLU A 792 14.40 7.20 -1.39
N ALA A 793 14.66 8.08 -2.36
CA ALA A 793 15.72 9.07 -2.29
C ALA A 793 15.52 10.03 -1.11
N LYS A 794 14.27 10.50 -0.88
CA LYS A 794 13.92 11.35 0.28
C LYS A 794 14.24 10.63 1.59
N VAL A 795 13.79 9.38 1.74
CA VAL A 795 14.00 8.61 2.99
C VAL A 795 15.48 8.29 3.19
N ALA A 796 16.22 7.95 2.14
CA ALA A 796 17.66 7.68 2.22
C ALA A 796 18.46 8.94 2.59
N ASN A 797 18.14 10.08 2.00
CA ASN A 797 18.73 11.38 2.36
C ASN A 797 18.43 11.74 3.82
N GLY A 798 17.17 11.62 4.26
CA GLY A 798 16.80 11.93 5.63
C GLY A 798 17.44 11.00 6.67
N ASN A 799 17.69 9.73 6.34
CA ASN A 799 18.44 8.81 7.21
C ASN A 799 19.95 9.14 7.26
N SER A 800 20.51 9.63 6.16
CA SER A 800 21.88 10.15 6.14
C SER A 800 22.03 11.34 7.08
N GLU A 801 21.08 12.28 7.05
CA GLU A 801 21.01 13.42 7.97
C GLU A 801 20.81 12.99 9.43
N GLN A 802 19.97 11.99 9.69
CA GLN A 802 19.82 11.39 11.02
C GLN A 802 21.15 10.81 11.53
N THR A 803 21.92 10.14 10.66
CA THR A 803 23.22 9.54 10.99
C THR A 803 24.21 10.59 11.51
N ILE A 804 24.21 11.79 10.92
CA ILE A 804 25.07 12.91 11.32
C ILE A 804 24.42 13.82 12.39
N SER A 805 23.22 13.48 12.87
CA SER A 805 22.45 14.33 13.78
C SER A 805 22.94 14.24 15.23
N ARG A 806 22.78 15.35 15.96
CA ARG A 806 23.01 15.40 17.42
C ARG A 806 22.02 14.53 18.20
N ASP A 807 20.85 14.24 17.63
CA ASP A 807 19.79 13.52 18.31
C ASP A 807 20.10 12.02 18.39
N ILE A 808 20.61 11.42 17.29
CA ILE A 808 21.16 10.05 17.32
C ILE A 808 22.35 9.93 18.29
N HIS A 809 23.27 10.91 18.31
CA HIS A 809 24.37 10.93 19.27
C HIS A 809 23.89 10.94 20.74
N ARG A 810 22.85 11.73 21.04
CA ARG A 810 22.25 11.79 22.37
C ARG A 810 21.54 10.49 22.75
N LEU A 811 20.86 9.86 21.79
CA LEU A 811 20.22 8.55 22.00
C LEU A 811 21.28 7.48 22.28
N GLY A 812 22.37 7.44 21.50
CA GLY A 812 23.47 6.50 21.68
C GLY A 812 24.14 6.59 23.06
N ARG A 813 24.20 7.79 23.66
CA ARG A 813 24.71 7.97 25.03
C ARG A 813 23.74 7.53 26.13
N ARG A 814 22.45 7.35 25.83
CA ARG A 814 21.40 7.01 26.81
C ARG A 814 20.89 5.58 26.68
N PHE A 815 21.03 4.95 25.52
CA PHE A 815 20.70 3.55 25.32
C PHE A 815 21.77 2.64 25.92
N ASP A 816 21.34 1.52 26.49
CA ASP A 816 22.22 0.41 26.77
C ASP A 816 22.75 -0.20 25.47
N PHE A 817 23.78 -1.04 25.57
CA PHE A 817 24.43 -1.67 24.42
C PHE A 817 23.44 -2.38 23.49
N PHE A 818 22.44 -3.10 24.03
CA PHE A 818 21.49 -3.87 23.22
C PHE A 818 20.50 -2.96 22.51
N ARG A 819 19.92 -1.97 23.21
CA ARG A 819 19.02 -0.99 22.60
C ARG A 819 19.73 -0.12 21.57
N MET A 820 21.00 0.23 21.81
CA MET A 820 21.82 0.95 20.85
C MET A 820 22.06 0.12 19.59
N LEU A 821 22.43 -1.16 19.75
CA LEU A 821 22.62 -2.08 18.63
C LEU A 821 21.33 -2.26 17.82
N SER A 822 20.21 -2.44 18.52
CA SER A 822 18.88 -2.51 17.89
C SER A 822 18.56 -1.23 17.14
N CYS A 823 18.71 -0.06 17.76
CA CYS A 823 18.49 1.23 17.12
C CYS A 823 19.37 1.38 15.87
N TYR A 824 20.65 0.98 15.92
CA TYR A 824 21.54 1.04 14.76
C TYR A 824 20.99 0.22 13.59
N PHE A 825 20.77 -1.08 13.76
CA PHE A 825 20.35 -1.96 12.65
C PHE A 825 18.92 -1.72 12.14
N THR A 826 18.09 -1.00 12.90
CA THR A 826 16.71 -0.69 12.52
C THR A 826 16.51 0.69 11.90
N THR A 827 17.45 1.60 12.15
CA THR A 827 17.38 2.97 11.64
C THR A 827 18.53 3.22 10.66
N VAL A 828 19.58 3.90 11.10
CA VAL A 828 20.71 4.36 10.27
C VAL A 828 21.54 3.23 9.68
N GLY A 829 21.71 2.13 10.42
CA GLY A 829 22.49 0.96 10.02
C GLY A 829 21.90 0.21 8.84
N PHE A 830 20.57 0.20 8.66
CA PHE A 830 19.94 -0.41 7.49
C PHE A 830 20.39 0.26 6.17
N TYR A 831 20.43 1.59 6.14
CA TYR A 831 20.88 2.35 4.97
C TYR A 831 22.40 2.30 4.79
N PHE A 832 23.14 2.32 5.90
CA PHE A 832 24.59 2.11 5.87
C PHE A 832 24.95 0.73 5.30
N ASN A 833 24.28 -0.32 5.76
CA ASN A 833 24.46 -1.69 5.25
C ASN A 833 24.11 -1.78 3.77
N SER A 834 23.04 -1.09 3.32
CA SER A 834 22.69 -1.01 1.89
C SER A 834 23.81 -0.37 1.04
N LEU A 835 24.45 0.69 1.57
CA LEU A 835 25.63 1.29 0.93
C LEU A 835 26.80 0.31 0.89
N ILE A 836 27.09 -0.38 2.00
CA ILE A 836 28.16 -1.38 2.09
C ILE A 836 27.89 -2.57 1.16
N SER A 837 26.64 -3.00 0.95
CA SER A 837 26.30 -4.03 -0.03
C SER A 837 26.77 -3.64 -1.43
N VAL A 838 26.45 -2.40 -1.86
CA VAL A 838 26.83 -1.90 -3.19
C VAL A 838 28.34 -1.73 -3.30
N VAL A 839 28.99 -1.14 -2.28
CA VAL A 839 30.45 -1.01 -2.23
C VAL A 839 31.12 -2.39 -2.27
N GLY A 840 30.55 -3.38 -1.59
CA GLY A 840 31.02 -4.76 -1.59
C GLY A 840 31.08 -5.38 -2.98
N VAL A 841 30.09 -5.09 -3.85
CA VAL A 841 30.13 -5.55 -5.26
C VAL A 841 31.29 -4.92 -6.02
N TYR A 842 31.55 -3.63 -5.83
CA TYR A 842 32.70 -2.96 -6.47
C TYR A 842 34.03 -3.50 -5.96
N VAL A 843 34.19 -3.61 -4.64
CA VAL A 843 35.41 -4.17 -4.02
C VAL A 843 35.65 -5.59 -4.49
N PHE A 844 34.59 -6.40 -4.62
CA PHE A 844 34.66 -7.73 -5.18
C PHE A 844 35.15 -7.72 -6.64
N LEU A 845 34.52 -6.96 -7.54
CA LEU A 845 34.91 -6.95 -8.96
C LEU A 845 36.31 -6.38 -9.19
N TYR A 846 36.68 -5.29 -8.52
CA TYR A 846 38.01 -4.72 -8.61
C TYR A 846 39.06 -5.67 -8.00
N GLY A 847 38.72 -6.38 -6.92
CA GLY A 847 39.57 -7.44 -6.35
C GLY A 847 39.79 -8.60 -7.33
N GLN A 848 38.72 -9.09 -7.97
CA GLN A 848 38.81 -10.13 -9.00
C GLN A 848 39.62 -9.65 -10.21
N LEU A 849 39.41 -8.41 -10.64
CA LEU A 849 40.16 -7.83 -11.74
C LEU A 849 41.65 -7.73 -11.41
N TYR A 850 42.01 -7.31 -10.20
CA TYR A 850 43.40 -7.33 -9.74
C TYR A 850 44.00 -8.74 -9.79
N LEU A 851 43.28 -9.76 -9.32
CA LEU A 851 43.73 -11.16 -9.35
C LEU A 851 43.95 -11.67 -10.79
N VAL A 852 43.07 -11.29 -11.74
CA VAL A 852 43.20 -11.65 -13.16
C VAL A 852 44.37 -10.90 -13.83
N LEU A 853 44.41 -9.58 -13.72
CA LEU A 853 45.38 -8.74 -14.43
C LEU A 853 46.81 -8.88 -13.87
N SER A 854 46.98 -9.34 -12.64
CA SER A 854 48.30 -9.62 -12.07
C SER A 854 48.86 -10.99 -12.45
N GLY A 855 48.09 -11.84 -13.14
CA GLY A 855 48.45 -13.22 -13.46
C GLY A 855 48.33 -14.18 -12.26
N LEU A 856 48.03 -13.67 -11.07
CA LEU A 856 48.00 -14.45 -9.84
C LEU A 856 46.87 -15.49 -9.84
N GLN A 857 45.69 -15.14 -10.34
CA GLN A 857 44.57 -16.09 -10.38
C GLN A 857 44.90 -17.33 -11.22
N ARG A 858 45.59 -17.15 -12.35
CA ARG A 858 46.03 -18.24 -13.23
C ARG A 858 47.00 -19.16 -12.49
N ALA A 859 47.97 -18.59 -11.78
CA ALA A 859 48.95 -19.36 -11.03
C ALA A 859 48.35 -20.12 -9.84
N LEU A 860 47.46 -19.47 -9.07
CA LEU A 860 46.76 -20.09 -7.95
C LEU A 860 45.89 -21.27 -8.40
N LEU A 861 45.20 -21.16 -9.53
CA LEU A 861 44.36 -22.23 -10.07
C LEU A 861 45.15 -23.36 -10.69
N HIS A 862 46.26 -23.07 -11.37
CA HIS A 862 47.12 -24.10 -11.94
C HIS A 862 47.73 -24.99 -10.84
N ASP A 863 48.22 -24.38 -9.76
CA ASP A 863 48.82 -25.09 -8.63
C ASP A 863 47.74 -25.86 -7.82
N ALA A 864 46.53 -25.30 -7.69
CA ALA A 864 45.39 -25.96 -7.06
C ALA A 864 44.83 -27.15 -7.86
N GLN A 865 44.86 -27.09 -9.19
CA GLN A 865 44.48 -28.21 -10.06
C GLN A 865 45.50 -29.35 -9.98
N THR A 866 46.80 -29.04 -9.92
CA THR A 866 47.84 -30.05 -9.68
C THR A 866 47.75 -30.71 -8.30
N GLN A 867 47.21 -30.01 -7.30
CA GLN A 867 47.02 -30.53 -5.94
C GLN A 867 45.58 -31.04 -5.66
N ASN A 868 44.67 -31.00 -6.64
CA ASN A 868 43.27 -31.47 -6.58
C ASN A 868 42.43 -30.85 -5.45
N ILE A 869 42.61 -29.54 -5.20
CA ILE A 869 42.04 -28.84 -4.04
C ILE A 869 40.69 -28.18 -4.39
N LYS A 870 39.59 -28.88 -4.07
CA LYS A 870 38.21 -28.36 -4.25
C LYS A 870 37.88 -27.14 -3.37
N SER A 871 38.63 -26.88 -2.30
CA SER A 871 38.32 -25.82 -1.32
C SER A 871 38.58 -24.41 -1.84
N LEU A 872 39.56 -24.20 -2.72
CA LEU A 872 39.88 -22.88 -3.30
C LEU A 872 38.82 -22.45 -4.32
N GLU A 873 38.38 -23.37 -5.19
CA GLU A 873 37.29 -23.13 -6.14
C GLU A 873 35.97 -22.84 -5.42
N THR A 874 35.69 -23.58 -4.34
CA THR A 874 34.49 -23.37 -3.51
C THR A 874 34.52 -22.03 -2.77
N ALA A 875 35.68 -21.59 -2.27
CA ALA A 875 35.82 -20.29 -1.62
C ALA A 875 35.56 -19.13 -2.58
N LEU A 876 36.07 -19.20 -3.82
CA LEU A 876 35.80 -18.22 -4.87
C LEU A 876 34.33 -18.23 -5.34
N ALA A 877 33.69 -19.41 -5.37
CA ALA A 877 32.27 -19.57 -5.70
C ALA A 877 31.33 -19.06 -4.59
N SER A 878 31.69 -19.26 -3.32
CA SER A 878 30.84 -18.92 -2.16
C SER A 878 30.57 -17.41 -2.02
N GLN A 879 31.41 -16.56 -2.64
CA GLN A 879 31.29 -15.10 -2.61
C GLN A 879 30.06 -14.57 -3.35
N SER A 880 29.50 -15.30 -4.33
CA SER A 880 28.28 -14.90 -5.03
C SER A 880 26.99 -15.26 -4.28
N PHE A 881 27.04 -16.24 -3.37
CA PHE A 881 25.86 -16.75 -2.64
C PHE A 881 25.32 -15.75 -1.59
N LEU A 882 26.17 -14.85 -1.08
CA LEU A 882 25.83 -13.85 -0.07
C LEU A 882 25.12 -12.58 -0.64
N GLN A 883 24.85 -12.54 -1.95
CA GLN A 883 24.12 -11.45 -2.60
C GLN A 883 22.60 -11.73 -2.73
N LEU A 884 22.10 -12.84 -2.17
CA LEU A 884 20.69 -13.19 -2.24
C LEU A 884 19.83 -12.32 -1.30
N GLY A 885 19.30 -11.23 -1.86
CA GLY A 885 18.27 -10.38 -1.24
C GLY A 885 16.99 -11.13 -0.82
N LEU A 886 16.84 -12.41 -1.18
CA LEU A 886 15.69 -13.26 -0.81
C LEU A 886 15.46 -13.33 0.72
N LEU A 887 16.51 -13.31 1.53
CA LEU A 887 16.39 -13.38 3.00
C LEU A 887 15.81 -12.10 3.63
N THR A 888 15.92 -10.96 2.93
CA THR A 888 15.31 -9.69 3.39
C THR A 888 13.80 -9.66 3.14
N GLY A 889 13.28 -10.56 2.28
CA GLY A 889 11.84 -10.72 2.03
C GLY A 889 11.13 -11.64 3.03
N LEU A 890 11.83 -12.27 3.97
CA LEU A 890 11.23 -13.22 4.94
C LEU A 890 10.16 -12.57 5.84
N PRO A 891 10.37 -11.38 6.43
CA PRO A 891 9.33 -10.74 7.26
C PRO A 891 8.03 -10.50 6.48
N MET A 892 8.15 -10.12 5.21
CA MET A 892 7.01 -9.90 4.32
C MET A 892 6.22 -11.19 4.05
N VAL A 893 6.89 -12.31 3.73
CA VAL A 893 6.23 -13.61 3.50
C VAL A 893 5.55 -14.14 4.76
N MET A 894 6.15 -13.93 5.93
CA MET A 894 5.56 -14.31 7.21
C MET A 894 4.31 -13.48 7.51
N GLU A 895 4.38 -12.16 7.37
CA GLU A 895 3.24 -11.28 7.64
C GLU A 895 2.06 -11.58 6.70
N LEU A 896 2.32 -11.75 5.40
CA LEU A 896 1.30 -12.22 4.45
C LEU A 896 0.74 -13.60 4.82
N GLY A 897 1.58 -14.47 5.38
CA GLY A 897 1.17 -15.78 5.89
C GLY A 897 0.23 -15.68 7.10
N LEU A 898 0.44 -14.70 7.98
CA LEU A 898 -0.42 -14.43 9.13
C LEU A 898 -1.76 -13.83 8.73
N GLU A 899 -1.79 -12.94 7.74
CA GLU A 899 -3.02 -12.25 7.34
C GLU A 899 -3.87 -13.02 6.34
N LYS A 900 -3.26 -13.56 5.29
CA LYS A 900 -3.96 -14.22 4.18
C LYS A 900 -3.85 -15.74 4.23
N GLY A 901 -2.92 -16.28 5.02
CA GLY A 901 -2.59 -17.70 5.05
C GLY A 901 -1.35 -18.05 4.21
N PHE A 902 -0.59 -19.05 4.65
CA PHE A 902 0.69 -19.43 4.05
C PHE A 902 0.61 -19.84 2.57
N ARG A 903 -0.46 -20.55 2.16
CA ARG A 903 -0.65 -20.95 0.75
C ARG A 903 -0.84 -19.73 -0.17
N ALA A 904 -1.66 -18.77 0.27
CA ALA A 904 -1.88 -17.53 -0.47
C ALA A 904 -0.59 -16.69 -0.51
N SER A 905 0.10 -16.57 0.63
CA SER A 905 1.40 -15.88 0.73
C SER A 905 2.45 -16.44 -0.24
N LEU A 906 2.57 -17.77 -0.33
CA LEU A 906 3.51 -18.41 -1.27
C LEU A 906 3.12 -18.15 -2.73
N SER A 907 1.83 -18.23 -3.06
CA SER A 907 1.34 -17.91 -4.41
C SER A 907 1.59 -16.44 -4.78
N ASP A 908 1.30 -15.52 -3.87
CA ASP A 908 1.53 -14.08 -4.05
C ASP A 908 3.03 -13.81 -4.24
N PHE A 909 3.90 -14.45 -3.46
CA PHE A 909 5.35 -14.32 -3.61
C PHE A 909 5.86 -14.81 -4.98
N ILE A 910 5.41 -15.98 -5.44
CA ILE A 910 5.77 -16.50 -6.77
C ILE A 910 5.29 -15.54 -7.87
N LEU A 911 4.05 -15.05 -7.77
CA LEU A 911 3.50 -14.09 -8.73
C LEU A 911 4.33 -12.79 -8.76
N MET A 912 4.75 -12.31 -7.59
CA MET A 912 5.59 -11.13 -7.44
C MET A 912 6.94 -11.28 -8.18
N GLN A 913 7.58 -12.45 -8.08
CA GLN A 913 8.82 -12.73 -8.81
C GLN A 913 8.61 -12.80 -10.32
N LEU A 914 7.51 -13.40 -10.78
CA LEU A 914 7.14 -13.43 -12.21
C LEU A 914 6.86 -12.03 -12.78
N GLN A 915 6.44 -11.08 -11.93
CA GLN A 915 6.25 -9.67 -12.29
C GLN A 915 7.53 -8.83 -12.17
N LEU A 916 8.70 -9.47 -12.02
CA LEU A 916 10.02 -8.83 -11.99
C LEU A 916 10.33 -8.03 -10.71
N ALA A 917 9.78 -8.42 -9.56
CA ALA A 917 10.08 -7.77 -8.29
C ALA A 917 11.56 -7.76 -7.91
N SER A 918 12.31 -8.82 -8.23
CA SER A 918 13.77 -8.86 -8.00
C SER A 918 14.52 -7.74 -8.76
N VAL A 919 14.06 -7.38 -9.98
CA VAL A 919 14.60 -6.27 -10.77
C VAL A 919 14.28 -4.95 -10.06
N PHE A 920 13.02 -4.77 -9.65
CA PHE A 920 12.59 -3.57 -8.92
C PHE A 920 13.37 -3.35 -7.60
N PHE A 921 13.48 -4.35 -6.74
CA PHE A 921 14.17 -4.20 -5.44
C PHE A 921 15.68 -4.00 -5.58
N THR A 922 16.31 -4.59 -6.60
CA THR A 922 17.73 -4.38 -6.90
C THR A 922 17.99 -2.96 -7.42
N PHE A 923 17.05 -2.40 -8.19
CA PHE A 923 17.10 -0.98 -8.58
C PHE A 923 16.90 -0.05 -7.38
N SER A 924 15.90 -0.32 -6.53
CA SER A 924 15.67 0.40 -5.27
C SER A 924 16.91 0.44 -4.36
N LEU A 925 17.64 -0.68 -4.25
CA LEU A 925 18.90 -0.74 -3.50
C LEU A 925 19.93 0.27 -4.01
N GLY A 926 20.06 0.42 -5.33
CA GLY A 926 20.93 1.41 -5.97
C GLY A 926 20.54 2.85 -5.63
N THR A 927 19.24 3.14 -5.62
CA THR A 927 18.68 4.44 -5.21
C THR A 927 19.06 4.76 -3.76
N LYS A 928 18.76 3.85 -2.82
CA LYS A 928 19.05 4.01 -1.39
C LYS A 928 20.54 4.24 -1.15
N ALA A 929 21.40 3.41 -1.73
CA ALA A 929 22.85 3.52 -1.57
C ALA A 929 23.41 4.82 -2.14
N HIS A 930 22.97 5.26 -3.32
CA HIS A 930 23.46 6.49 -3.95
C HIS A 930 23.13 7.73 -3.12
N TYR A 931 21.85 7.93 -2.78
CA TYR A 931 21.40 9.14 -2.08
C TYR A 931 21.88 9.16 -0.62
N TYR A 932 21.89 8.01 0.06
CA TYR A 932 22.46 7.91 1.41
C TYR A 932 23.95 8.29 1.42
N GLY A 933 24.76 7.67 0.55
CA GLY A 933 26.21 7.92 0.48
C GLY A 933 26.56 9.35 0.06
N ARG A 934 25.85 9.91 -0.92
CA ARG A 934 26.04 11.29 -1.36
C ARG A 934 25.82 12.29 -0.24
N THR A 935 24.74 12.12 0.54
CA THR A 935 24.41 13.02 1.65
C THR A 935 25.38 12.85 2.83
N ILE A 936 25.92 11.65 3.06
CA ILE A 936 26.97 11.46 4.09
C ILE A 936 28.24 12.25 3.72
N LEU A 937 28.62 12.23 2.44
CA LEU A 937 29.85 12.88 1.99
C LEU A 937 29.71 14.39 1.87
N HIS A 938 28.62 14.88 1.31
CA HIS A 938 28.49 16.28 0.91
C HIS A 938 27.45 17.07 1.69
N GLY A 939 26.56 16.39 2.44
CA GLY A 939 25.40 17.00 3.07
C GLY A 939 24.43 17.61 2.04
N GLY A 940 23.54 18.47 2.54
CA GLY A 940 22.66 19.29 1.69
C GLY A 940 21.62 18.48 0.92
N ALA A 941 20.93 17.56 1.62
CA ALA A 941 19.80 16.87 1.04
C ALA A 941 18.78 17.90 0.51
N LYS A 942 18.30 17.67 -0.71
CA LYS A 942 17.24 18.46 -1.31
C LYS A 942 16.02 17.60 -1.46
N TYR A 943 14.89 18.06 -0.92
CA TYR A 943 13.61 17.47 -1.25
C TYR A 943 13.34 17.64 -2.75
N ARG A 944 12.94 16.55 -3.38
CA ARG A 944 12.37 16.56 -4.73
C ARG A 944 10.89 16.20 -4.56
N PRO A 945 9.95 17.07 -4.94
CA PRO A 945 8.53 16.79 -4.75
C PRO A 945 8.15 15.50 -5.48
N THR A 946 7.55 14.57 -4.75
CA THR A 946 6.92 13.39 -5.33
C THR A 946 5.55 13.82 -5.85
N GLY A 947 5.42 13.98 -7.17
CA GLY A 947 4.10 14.21 -7.76
C GLY A 947 3.21 12.99 -7.52
N ARG A 948 1.90 13.19 -7.29
CA ARG A 948 0.94 12.11 -6.99
C ARG A 948 0.00 11.77 -8.15
N LYS A 949 0.49 11.88 -9.38
CA LYS A 949 -0.24 11.50 -10.60
C LYS A 949 -0.43 9.98 -10.69
N PHE A 950 -1.48 9.52 -11.37
CA PHE A 950 -1.71 8.09 -11.59
C PHE A 950 -0.60 7.43 -12.44
N VAL A 951 -0.45 6.10 -12.33
CA VAL A 951 0.59 5.29 -13.04
C VAL A 951 0.49 5.37 -14.55
N VAL A 952 -0.63 5.83 -15.11
CA VAL A 952 -0.95 5.63 -16.54
C VAL A 952 -0.05 6.46 -17.47
N PHE A 953 0.63 7.48 -16.93
CA PHE A 953 1.40 8.42 -17.75
C PHE A 953 2.80 7.92 -18.09
N HIS A 954 3.15 8.05 -19.37
CA HIS A 954 4.49 7.78 -19.87
C HIS A 954 5.48 8.85 -19.39
N ALA A 955 6.62 8.44 -18.82
CA ALA A 955 7.73 9.35 -18.50
C ALA A 955 8.73 9.37 -19.65
N SER A 956 9.13 10.56 -20.12
CA SER A 956 10.03 10.64 -21.27
C SER A 956 11.42 10.09 -20.98
N PHE A 957 12.15 9.68 -22.02
CA PHE A 957 13.54 9.26 -21.89
C PHE A 957 14.41 10.35 -21.21
N THR A 958 14.17 11.62 -21.55
CA THR A 958 14.85 12.78 -20.97
C THR A 958 14.64 12.86 -19.45
N GLU A 959 13.41 12.71 -18.96
CA GLU A 959 13.12 12.73 -17.53
C GLU A 959 13.82 11.57 -16.81
N ASN A 960 13.73 10.35 -17.36
CA ASN A 960 14.37 9.17 -16.79
C ASN A 960 15.90 9.32 -16.74
N TYR A 961 16.51 9.87 -17.79
CA TYR A 961 17.95 10.12 -17.80
C TYR A 961 18.38 11.14 -16.75
N GLN A 962 17.65 12.26 -16.61
CA GLN A 962 17.94 13.28 -15.60
C GLN A 962 17.89 12.71 -14.17
N LEU A 963 16.96 11.79 -13.89
CA LEU A 963 16.79 11.19 -12.58
C LEU A 963 17.84 10.10 -12.27
N TYR A 964 18.20 9.29 -13.28
CA TYR A 964 18.96 8.05 -13.06
C TYR A 964 20.39 8.03 -13.59
N SER A 965 20.82 9.04 -14.35
CA SER A 965 22.16 9.10 -14.95
C SER A 965 23.28 8.85 -13.92
N ARG A 966 23.34 9.64 -12.84
CA ARG A 966 24.40 9.55 -11.81
C ARG A 966 24.17 8.45 -10.77
N SER A 967 22.91 8.12 -10.51
CA SER A 967 22.54 7.17 -9.46
C SER A 967 22.66 5.72 -9.93
N HIS A 968 22.34 5.43 -11.19
CA HIS A 968 22.26 4.07 -11.74
C HIS A 968 23.05 3.90 -13.03
N PHE A 969 22.83 4.74 -14.07
CA PHE A 969 23.36 4.45 -15.41
C PHE A 969 24.88 4.44 -15.47
N VAL A 970 25.55 5.50 -14.98
CA VAL A 970 27.01 5.56 -14.91
C VAL A 970 27.58 4.36 -14.17
N LYS A 971 26.98 4.03 -13.01
CA LYS A 971 27.37 2.91 -12.17
C LYS A 971 27.17 1.56 -12.87
N GLY A 972 26.05 1.40 -13.58
CA GLY A 972 25.73 0.21 -14.38
C GLY A 972 26.71 0.01 -15.52
N PHE A 973 27.05 1.07 -16.27
CA PHE A 973 28.08 1.00 -17.31
C PHE A 973 29.46 0.66 -16.73
N GLU A 974 29.84 1.21 -15.58
CA GLU A 974 31.08 0.84 -14.88
C GLU A 974 31.12 -0.67 -14.59
N LEU A 975 30.03 -1.24 -14.06
CA LEU A 975 29.94 -2.68 -13.80
C LEU A 975 29.99 -3.52 -15.09
N VAL A 976 29.30 -3.09 -16.16
CA VAL A 976 29.35 -3.76 -17.46
C VAL A 976 30.78 -3.77 -18.02
N PHE A 977 31.49 -2.64 -17.97
CA PHE A 977 32.89 -2.57 -18.43
C PHE A 977 33.80 -3.50 -17.62
N LEU A 978 33.67 -3.51 -16.28
CA LEU A 978 34.43 -4.41 -15.42
C LEU A 978 34.16 -5.88 -15.73
N LEU A 979 32.90 -6.25 -15.97
CA LEU A 979 32.50 -7.62 -16.31
C LEU A 979 33.00 -8.06 -17.69
N ILE A 980 32.96 -7.16 -18.69
CA ILE A 980 33.51 -7.42 -20.02
C ILE A 980 35.02 -7.65 -19.93
N VAL A 981 35.75 -6.78 -19.21
CA VAL A 981 37.19 -6.96 -19.02
C VAL A 981 37.50 -8.27 -18.30
N TYR A 982 36.80 -8.54 -17.19
CA TYR A 982 36.97 -9.81 -16.48
C TYR A 982 36.71 -11.02 -17.39
N HIS A 983 35.73 -10.96 -18.29
CA HIS A 983 35.46 -12.03 -19.26
C HIS A 983 36.59 -12.19 -20.29
N ILE A 984 37.16 -11.09 -20.80
CA ILE A 984 38.23 -11.10 -21.81
C ILE A 984 39.50 -11.76 -21.27
N PHE A 985 39.98 -11.34 -20.09
CA PHE A 985 41.28 -11.79 -19.56
C PHE A 985 41.24 -13.16 -18.85
N ARG A 986 40.06 -13.71 -18.59
CA ARG A 986 39.90 -15.02 -17.92
C ARG A 986 39.93 -16.22 -18.86
N ARG A 987 39.78 -16.03 -20.17
CA ARG A 987 39.22 -16.99 -21.15
C ARG A 987 39.89 -18.38 -21.27
N SER A 988 40.96 -18.70 -20.53
CA SER A 988 41.74 -19.93 -20.72
C SER A 988 41.86 -20.90 -19.53
N TYR A 989 41.41 -20.59 -18.30
CA TYR A 989 41.79 -21.42 -17.12
C TYR A 989 40.72 -21.71 -16.05
N VAL A 990 39.45 -21.34 -16.23
CA VAL A 990 38.35 -21.63 -15.27
C VAL A 990 37.12 -22.21 -15.98
N SER A 991 36.44 -23.18 -15.36
CA SER A 991 35.22 -23.80 -15.89
C SER A 991 34.10 -22.78 -16.17
N SER A 992 33.39 -22.96 -17.28
CA SER A 992 32.31 -22.05 -17.72
C SER A 992 31.19 -21.93 -16.67
N VAL A 993 30.84 -23.04 -16.00
CA VAL A 993 29.81 -23.05 -14.93
C VAL A 993 30.20 -22.18 -13.75
N LEU A 994 31.46 -22.27 -13.30
CA LEU A 994 31.97 -21.44 -12.21
C LEU A 994 31.98 -19.95 -12.59
N HIS A 995 32.15 -19.61 -13.88
CA HIS A 995 32.00 -18.23 -14.35
C HIS A 995 30.63 -17.67 -14.07
N VAL A 996 29.62 -18.40 -14.55
CA VAL A 996 28.23 -17.96 -14.49
C VAL A 996 27.82 -17.83 -13.03
N MET A 997 28.19 -18.80 -12.18
CA MET A 997 27.90 -18.74 -10.75
C MET A 997 28.53 -17.53 -10.05
N ILE A 998 29.74 -17.12 -10.44
CA ILE A 998 30.43 -15.97 -9.83
C ILE A 998 29.87 -14.63 -10.31
N THR A 999 29.58 -14.48 -11.61
CA THR A 999 29.26 -13.17 -12.21
C THR A 999 27.77 -12.92 -12.45
N TYR A 1000 26.92 -13.95 -12.38
CA TYR A 1000 25.49 -13.83 -12.70
C TYR A 1000 24.78 -12.74 -11.90
N SER A 1001 25.02 -12.67 -10.60
CA SER A 1001 24.39 -11.66 -9.71
C SER A 1001 24.80 -10.22 -10.08
N THR A 1002 26.06 -10.04 -10.48
CA THR A 1002 26.57 -8.71 -10.90
C THR A 1002 26.03 -8.33 -12.27
N TRP A 1003 25.97 -9.27 -13.22
CA TRP A 1003 25.32 -9.07 -14.51
C TRP A 1003 23.85 -8.69 -14.33
N PHE A 1004 23.14 -9.40 -13.46
CA PHE A 1004 21.76 -9.11 -13.11
C PHE A 1004 21.59 -7.70 -12.54
N MET A 1005 22.47 -7.27 -11.61
CA MET A 1005 22.45 -5.92 -11.04
C MET A 1005 22.73 -4.84 -12.10
N ALA A 1006 23.73 -5.05 -12.96
CA ALA A 1006 24.11 -4.08 -13.99
C ALA A 1006 23.00 -3.88 -15.04
N VAL A 1007 22.41 -4.97 -15.54
CA VAL A 1007 21.27 -4.93 -16.48
C VAL A 1007 20.05 -4.27 -15.82
N THR A 1008 19.78 -4.61 -14.56
CA THR A 1008 18.69 -4.01 -13.78
C THR A 1008 18.85 -2.49 -13.68
N TRP A 1009 20.03 -1.98 -13.29
CA TRP A 1009 20.27 -0.55 -13.15
C TRP A 1009 20.14 0.23 -14.46
N LEU A 1010 20.45 -0.39 -15.60
CA LEU A 1010 20.33 0.25 -16.91
C LEU A 1010 18.88 0.25 -17.43
N PHE A 1011 18.13 -0.84 -17.29
CA PHE A 1011 16.87 -1.01 -18.03
C PHE A 1011 15.58 -0.88 -17.20
N THR A 1012 15.65 -0.91 -15.86
CA THR A 1012 14.46 -0.80 -14.99
C THR A 1012 13.60 0.45 -15.29
N PRO A 1013 14.18 1.66 -15.50
CA PRO A 1013 13.40 2.85 -15.79
C PRO A 1013 12.49 2.73 -17.01
N PHE A 1014 12.88 1.93 -17.99
CA PHE A 1014 12.13 1.76 -19.24
C PHE A 1014 11.20 0.56 -19.15
N LEU A 1015 11.63 -0.50 -18.47
CA LEU A 1015 10.84 -1.72 -18.27
C LEU A 1015 9.55 -1.45 -17.50
N PHE A 1016 9.60 -0.59 -16.48
CA PHE A 1016 8.42 -0.22 -15.71
C PHE A 1016 7.81 1.14 -16.09
N ASN A 1017 8.12 1.64 -17.29
CA ASN A 1017 7.49 2.84 -17.85
C ASN A 1017 6.29 2.44 -18.72
N PRO A 1018 5.07 2.93 -18.44
CA PRO A 1018 3.94 2.76 -19.34
C PRO A 1018 4.31 3.19 -20.77
N ALA A 1019 3.90 2.40 -21.78
CA ALA A 1019 4.26 2.63 -23.18
C ALA A 1019 5.78 2.76 -23.46
N GLY A 1020 6.64 2.27 -22.55
CA GLY A 1020 8.09 2.39 -22.65
C GLY A 1020 8.73 1.66 -23.85
N PHE A 1021 8.00 0.74 -24.49
CA PHE A 1021 8.40 0.09 -25.74
C PHE A 1021 7.41 0.35 -26.88
N ALA A 1022 6.60 1.41 -26.80
CA ALA A 1022 5.74 1.82 -27.91
C ALA A 1022 6.54 2.63 -28.94
N TRP A 1023 6.56 2.18 -30.20
CA TRP A 1023 7.38 2.79 -31.25
C TRP A 1023 7.15 4.31 -31.42
N GLN A 1024 5.89 4.75 -31.41
CA GLN A 1024 5.56 6.18 -31.56
C GLN A 1024 6.16 7.02 -30.42
N LYS A 1025 6.01 6.59 -29.17
CA LYS A 1025 6.56 7.27 -27.99
C LYS A 1025 8.09 7.28 -28.00
N ILE A 1026 8.74 6.19 -28.44
CA ILE A 1026 10.20 6.14 -28.56
C ILE A 1026 10.71 7.17 -29.59
N VAL A 1027 10.02 7.37 -30.71
CA VAL A 1027 10.40 8.41 -31.68
C VAL A 1027 10.26 9.81 -31.09
N GLU A 1028 9.18 10.06 -30.34
CA GLU A 1028 8.97 11.33 -29.61
C GLU A 1028 10.07 11.56 -28.56
N ASP A 1029 10.42 10.53 -27.78
CA ASP A 1029 11.48 10.54 -26.79
C ASP A 1029 12.84 10.86 -27.39
N TRP A 1030 13.17 10.28 -28.56
CA TRP A 1030 14.41 10.60 -29.25
C TRP A 1030 14.47 12.06 -29.70
N ALA A 1031 13.34 12.59 -30.18
CA ALA A 1031 13.25 13.97 -30.60
C ALA A 1031 13.36 14.94 -29.41
N ASP A 1032 12.73 14.62 -28.28
CA ASP A 1032 12.81 15.38 -27.02
C ASP A 1032 14.22 15.34 -26.43
N TRP A 1033 14.83 14.16 -26.32
CA TRP A 1033 16.21 13.98 -25.86
C TRP A 1033 17.20 14.81 -26.66
N ASN A 1034 17.12 14.75 -27.99
CA ASN A 1034 17.98 15.55 -28.86
C ASN A 1034 17.70 17.06 -28.75
N ARG A 1035 16.48 17.47 -28.42
CA ARG A 1035 16.16 18.88 -28.15
C ARG A 1035 16.81 19.32 -26.85
N TRP A 1036 16.64 18.56 -25.78
CA TRP A 1036 17.24 18.82 -24.48
C TRP A 1036 18.77 18.88 -24.52
N MET A 1037 19.41 17.98 -25.27
CA MET A 1037 20.87 17.96 -25.46
C MET A 1037 21.40 19.14 -26.29
N ARG A 1038 20.58 19.75 -27.15
CA ARG A 1038 21.00 20.88 -28.03
C ARG A 1038 20.67 22.25 -27.45
N ASN A 1039 19.66 22.34 -26.58
CA ASN A 1039 19.25 23.61 -25.98
C ASN A 1039 20.36 24.18 -25.07
N GLN A 1040 20.77 25.41 -25.36
CA GLN A 1040 21.72 26.14 -24.53
C GLN A 1040 21.12 26.45 -23.15
N GLY A 1041 21.90 26.27 -22.10
CA GLY A 1041 21.49 26.58 -20.74
C GLY A 1041 21.64 28.08 -20.44
N GLY A 1042 21.31 28.46 -19.21
CA GLY A 1042 21.46 29.85 -18.77
C GLY A 1042 20.84 30.10 -17.39
N ILE A 1043 21.08 31.29 -16.84
CA ILE A 1043 20.47 31.71 -15.57
C ILE A 1043 18.95 31.77 -15.75
N GLY A 1044 18.21 31.04 -14.92
CA GLY A 1044 16.74 30.99 -14.96
C GLY A 1044 16.15 29.92 -15.88
N VAL A 1045 16.97 29.19 -16.66
CA VAL A 1045 16.50 28.04 -17.44
C VAL A 1045 16.36 26.83 -16.51
N GLN A 1046 15.19 26.19 -16.55
CA GLN A 1046 14.93 25.03 -15.72
C GLN A 1046 15.69 23.78 -16.21
N PRO A 1047 16.18 22.89 -15.31
CA PRO A 1047 16.90 21.66 -15.66
C PRO A 1047 16.21 20.77 -16.70
N GLU A 1048 14.87 20.77 -16.71
CA GLU A 1048 14.05 19.96 -17.59
C GLU A 1048 14.18 20.37 -19.06
N LYS A 1049 14.60 21.63 -19.34
CA LYS A 1049 14.64 22.19 -20.69
C LYS A 1049 16.02 22.17 -21.36
N SER A 1050 17.10 22.00 -20.60
CA SER A 1050 18.48 22.04 -21.12
C SER A 1050 19.43 21.16 -20.32
N TRP A 1051 20.25 20.37 -21.03
CA TRP A 1051 21.31 19.53 -20.44
C TRP A 1051 22.29 20.35 -19.59
N GLU A 1052 22.68 21.53 -20.04
CA GLU A 1052 23.65 22.37 -19.34
C GLU A 1052 23.12 22.85 -17.97
N SER A 1053 21.83 23.21 -17.91
CA SER A 1053 21.19 23.65 -16.66
C SER A 1053 21.06 22.49 -15.67
N TRP A 1054 20.70 21.30 -16.16
CA TRP A 1054 20.70 20.07 -15.37
C TRP A 1054 22.09 19.69 -14.87
N TRP A 1055 23.11 19.72 -15.75
CA TRP A 1055 24.49 19.38 -15.42
C TRP A 1055 25.04 20.27 -14.28
N ASN A 1056 24.70 21.56 -14.33
CA ASN A 1056 25.06 22.51 -13.29
C ASN A 1056 24.30 22.26 -11.99
N ALA A 1057 23.00 21.96 -12.06
CA ALA A 1057 22.18 21.65 -10.88
C ALA A 1057 22.64 20.36 -10.18
N GLU A 1058 22.96 19.33 -10.96
CA GLU A 1058 23.38 18.02 -10.44
C GLU A 1058 24.73 18.11 -9.71
N ASN A 1059 25.67 18.90 -10.23
CA ASN A 1059 27.00 19.13 -9.64
C ASN A 1059 27.06 20.25 -8.59
N ALA A 1060 25.93 20.90 -8.28
CA ALA A 1060 25.91 22.06 -7.37
C ALA A 1060 26.44 21.74 -5.96
N HIS A 1061 26.24 20.52 -5.47
CA HIS A 1061 26.70 20.06 -4.16
C HIS A 1061 28.22 20.14 -3.98
N LEU A 1062 29.00 19.86 -5.05
CA LEU A 1062 30.47 19.87 -5.02
C LEU A 1062 31.06 21.25 -4.69
N ARG A 1063 30.30 22.33 -4.97
CA ARG A 1063 30.72 23.71 -4.65
C ARG A 1063 30.84 23.95 -3.14
N HIS A 1064 29.99 23.30 -2.36
CA HIS A 1064 29.91 23.49 -0.90
C HIS A 1064 30.53 22.34 -0.09
N SER A 1065 31.11 21.34 -0.76
CA SER A 1065 31.75 20.19 -0.10
C SER A 1065 32.99 20.56 0.72
N VAL A 1066 33.15 19.88 1.86
CA VAL A 1066 34.32 20.00 2.75
C VAL A 1066 35.56 19.38 2.12
N LEU A 1067 36.76 19.81 2.53
CA LEU A 1067 38.05 19.34 1.99
C LEU A 1067 38.21 17.81 2.08
N SER A 1068 37.81 17.19 3.20
CA SER A 1068 37.86 15.74 3.39
C SER A 1068 37.03 14.99 2.34
N SER A 1069 35.81 15.45 2.07
CA SER A 1069 34.92 14.88 1.06
C SER A 1069 35.50 15.00 -0.34
N ARG A 1070 36.15 16.13 -0.66
CA ARG A 1070 36.84 16.32 -1.94
C ARG A 1070 38.03 15.37 -2.11
N ILE A 1071 38.84 15.20 -1.07
CA ILE A 1071 39.95 14.24 -1.07
C ILE A 1071 39.42 12.83 -1.30
N LEU A 1072 38.34 12.44 -0.63
CA LEU A 1072 37.75 11.11 -0.79
C LEU A 1072 37.22 10.87 -2.21
N GLU A 1073 36.55 11.86 -2.84
CA GLU A 1073 36.10 11.75 -4.23
C GLU A 1073 37.27 11.55 -5.21
N VAL A 1074 38.38 12.27 -4.99
CA VAL A 1074 39.62 12.10 -5.77
C VAL A 1074 40.18 10.70 -5.55
N LEU A 1075 40.29 10.24 -4.30
CA LEU A 1075 40.78 8.90 -3.96
C LEU A 1075 39.92 7.80 -4.60
N LEU A 1076 38.59 7.93 -4.55
CA LEU A 1076 37.69 6.99 -5.22
C LEU A 1076 37.89 7.01 -6.73
N SER A 1077 38.15 8.18 -7.33
CA SER A 1077 38.39 8.31 -8.77
C SER A 1077 39.73 7.71 -9.22
N LEU A 1078 40.71 7.54 -8.32
CA LEU A 1078 42.01 6.93 -8.62
C LEU A 1078 41.88 5.49 -9.17
N ARG A 1079 40.79 4.79 -8.83
CA ARG A 1079 40.54 3.42 -9.30
C ARG A 1079 40.51 3.29 -10.83
N PHE A 1080 40.05 4.33 -11.54
CA PHE A 1080 40.01 4.32 -13.01
C PHE A 1080 41.41 4.34 -13.64
N PHE A 1081 42.38 4.96 -12.97
CA PHE A 1081 43.77 5.05 -13.44
C PHE A 1081 44.54 3.76 -13.16
N ILE A 1082 44.30 3.13 -12.00
CA ILE A 1082 44.84 1.80 -11.68
C ILE A 1082 44.29 0.76 -12.67
N TYR A 1083 42.99 0.85 -12.97
CA TYR A 1083 42.33 0.03 -13.97
C TYR A 1083 42.94 0.21 -15.38
N GLN A 1084 43.20 1.45 -15.81
CA GLN A 1084 43.88 1.74 -17.07
C GLN A 1084 45.28 1.12 -17.12
N TYR A 1085 46.08 1.32 -16.07
CA TYR A 1085 47.42 0.77 -15.98
C TYR A 1085 47.39 -0.74 -16.20
N GLY A 1086 46.51 -1.43 -15.47
CA GLY A 1086 46.35 -2.88 -15.59
C GLY A 1086 46.01 -3.37 -16.99
N LEU A 1087 45.23 -2.60 -17.76
CA LEU A 1087 44.88 -2.94 -19.14
C LEU A 1087 46.00 -2.63 -20.14
N VAL A 1088 46.63 -1.46 -20.01
CA VAL A 1088 47.74 -1.03 -20.88
C VAL A 1088 48.92 -1.99 -20.77
N TYR A 1089 49.12 -2.55 -19.57
CA TYR A 1089 50.16 -3.54 -19.28
C TYR A 1089 50.07 -4.83 -20.12
N HIS A 1090 48.87 -5.17 -20.60
CA HIS A 1090 48.61 -6.37 -21.40
C HIS A 1090 48.42 -6.09 -22.90
N LEU A 1091 48.71 -4.87 -23.38
CA LEU A 1091 48.63 -4.54 -24.80
C LEU A 1091 49.79 -5.16 -25.58
N ASN A 1092 49.48 -5.89 -26.65
CA ASN A 1092 50.49 -6.53 -27.51
C ASN A 1092 51.30 -5.50 -28.33
N ILE A 1093 50.77 -4.30 -28.50
CA ILE A 1093 51.42 -3.14 -29.15
C ILE A 1093 52.78 -2.80 -28.52
N SER A 1094 52.97 -3.14 -27.24
CA SER A 1094 54.21 -2.86 -26.51
C SER A 1094 55.39 -3.78 -26.85
N GLN A 1095 55.21 -4.81 -27.70
CA GLN A 1095 56.25 -5.79 -28.06
C GLN A 1095 56.98 -6.33 -26.81
N ASP A 1096 56.22 -6.78 -25.81
CA ASP A 1096 56.68 -7.26 -24.48
C ASP A 1096 57.42 -6.21 -23.60
N ASN A 1097 57.51 -4.96 -24.04
CA ASN A 1097 58.17 -3.88 -23.30
C ASN A 1097 57.23 -3.27 -22.26
N LYS A 1098 57.24 -3.82 -21.05
CA LYS A 1098 56.27 -3.55 -19.99
C LYS A 1098 56.68 -2.39 -19.06
N ASN A 1099 57.29 -1.35 -19.64
CA ASN A 1099 57.82 -0.21 -18.88
C ASN A 1099 56.74 0.81 -18.47
N PHE A 1100 56.95 1.50 -17.35
CA PHE A 1100 56.05 2.55 -16.84
C PHE A 1100 55.88 3.70 -17.85
N LEU A 1101 56.88 3.88 -18.71
CA LEU A 1101 56.85 4.80 -19.83
C LEU A 1101 55.70 4.51 -20.81
N VAL A 1102 55.34 3.25 -21.04
CA VAL A 1102 54.21 2.86 -21.92
C VAL A 1102 52.87 3.33 -21.31
N TYR A 1103 52.73 3.22 -19.99
CA TYR A 1103 51.59 3.79 -19.29
C TYR A 1103 51.55 5.32 -19.46
N LEU A 1104 52.67 6.01 -19.27
CA LEU A 1104 52.74 7.47 -19.46
C LEU A 1104 52.45 7.90 -20.90
N LEU A 1105 52.93 7.15 -21.89
CA LEU A 1105 52.62 7.38 -23.31
C LEU A 1105 51.13 7.20 -23.62
N SER A 1106 50.43 6.30 -22.93
CA SER A 1106 48.98 6.12 -23.09
C SER A 1106 48.16 7.38 -22.70
N TRP A 1107 48.72 8.26 -21.85
CA TRP A 1107 48.09 9.54 -21.52
C TRP A 1107 48.15 10.56 -22.65
N VAL A 1108 49.18 10.48 -23.51
CA VAL A 1108 49.28 11.34 -24.69
C VAL A 1108 48.08 11.10 -25.62
N VAL A 1109 47.62 9.85 -25.72
CA VAL A 1109 46.42 9.47 -26.49
C VAL A 1109 45.17 10.12 -25.91
N ILE A 1110 45.00 10.10 -24.58
CA ILE A 1110 43.86 10.75 -23.91
C ILE A 1110 43.88 12.27 -24.16
N ILE A 1111 45.04 12.91 -24.02
CA ILE A 1111 45.21 14.36 -24.27
C ILE A 1111 44.93 14.69 -25.75
N ALA A 1112 45.38 13.85 -26.69
CA ALA A 1112 45.13 14.02 -28.11
C ALA A 1112 43.63 13.89 -28.44
N ILE A 1113 42.92 12.91 -27.87
CA ILE A 1113 41.47 12.75 -28.02
C ILE A 1113 40.73 13.97 -27.48
N ILE A 1114 41.11 14.45 -26.28
CA ILE A 1114 40.53 15.65 -25.66
C ILE A 1114 40.77 16.89 -26.55
N GLY A 1115 41.99 17.05 -27.08
CA GLY A 1115 42.35 18.12 -27.99
C GLY A 1115 41.56 18.07 -29.31
N LEU A 1116 41.35 16.87 -29.86
CA LEU A 1116 40.58 16.66 -31.08
C LEU A 1116 39.10 17.01 -30.89
N VAL A 1117 38.49 16.55 -29.80
CA VAL A 1117 37.08 16.89 -29.45
C VAL A 1117 36.91 18.40 -29.30
N LYS A 1118 37.87 19.07 -28.65
CA LYS A 1118 37.88 20.54 -28.53
C LYS A 1118 37.98 21.21 -29.91
N LEU A 1119 38.90 20.78 -30.77
CA LEU A 1119 39.11 21.35 -32.10
C LEU A 1119 37.86 21.21 -32.97
N VAL A 1120 37.23 20.03 -32.97
CA VAL A 1120 35.98 19.75 -33.68
C VAL A 1120 34.84 20.64 -33.16
N ASN A 1121 34.73 20.81 -31.84
CA ASN A 1121 33.65 21.63 -31.28
C ASN A 1121 33.86 23.14 -31.51
N CYS A 1122 35.09 23.65 -31.41
CA CYS A 1122 35.41 25.02 -31.78
C CYS A 1122 35.14 25.28 -33.26
N ALA A 1123 35.54 24.35 -34.14
CA ALA A 1123 35.24 24.40 -35.57
C ALA A 1123 33.72 24.37 -35.82
N SER A 1124 32.97 23.54 -35.10
CA SER A 1124 31.50 23.47 -35.16
C SER A 1124 30.87 24.83 -34.81
N ARG A 1125 31.23 25.43 -33.67
CA ARG A 1125 30.65 26.72 -33.23
C ARG A 1125 30.94 27.86 -34.20
N ARG A 1126 32.12 27.91 -34.83
CA ARG A 1126 32.53 28.99 -35.74
C ARG A 1126 32.06 28.79 -37.19
N LEU A 1127 32.05 27.54 -37.68
CA LEU A 1127 31.83 27.23 -39.10
C LEU A 1127 30.46 26.61 -39.39
N SER A 1128 29.82 25.92 -38.43
CA SER A 1128 28.54 25.21 -38.67
C SER A 1128 27.37 26.13 -39.04
N THR A 1129 27.40 27.39 -38.58
CA THR A 1129 26.31 28.36 -38.82
C THR A 1129 26.52 29.17 -40.10
N LYS A 1130 27.78 29.37 -40.53
CA LYS A 1130 28.12 30.20 -41.71
C LYS A 1130 28.52 29.38 -42.95
N HIS A 1131 29.13 28.19 -42.79
CA HIS A 1131 29.70 27.39 -43.89
C HIS A 1131 29.55 25.88 -43.65
N GLN A 1132 28.34 25.33 -43.84
CA GLN A 1132 28.06 23.91 -43.59
C GLN A 1132 28.91 22.95 -44.43
N LEU A 1133 29.22 23.30 -45.68
CA LEU A 1133 29.98 22.44 -46.59
C LEU A 1133 31.45 22.32 -46.17
N ILE A 1134 32.08 23.44 -45.77
CA ILE A 1134 33.44 23.47 -45.22
C ILE A 1134 33.51 22.63 -43.94
N PHE A 1135 32.50 22.72 -43.07
CA PHE A 1135 32.46 21.92 -41.85
C PHE A 1135 32.31 20.41 -42.13
N ARG A 1136 31.53 20.01 -43.14
CA ARG A 1136 31.44 18.60 -43.57
C ARG A 1136 32.77 18.09 -44.15
N VAL A 1137 33.47 18.90 -44.93
CA VAL A 1137 34.82 18.57 -45.45
C VAL A 1137 35.82 18.42 -44.31
N ILE A 1138 35.84 19.32 -43.33
CA ILE A 1138 36.70 19.20 -42.14
C ILE A 1138 36.41 17.91 -41.36
N LYS A 1139 35.12 17.54 -41.18
CA LYS A 1139 34.76 16.26 -40.56
C LYS A 1139 35.28 15.06 -41.34
N LEU A 1140 35.15 15.08 -42.67
CA LEU A 1140 35.65 14.02 -43.54
C LEU A 1140 37.18 13.91 -43.47
N LEU A 1141 37.90 15.04 -43.48
CA LEU A 1141 39.37 15.08 -43.35
C LEU A 1141 39.84 14.56 -41.99
N ILE A 1142 39.17 14.94 -40.90
CA ILE A 1142 39.46 14.42 -39.57
C ILE A 1142 39.18 12.92 -39.50
N PHE A 1143 38.08 12.45 -40.07
CA PHE A 1143 37.75 11.02 -40.14
C PHE A 1143 38.82 10.25 -40.92
N LEU A 1144 39.20 10.73 -42.10
CA LEU A 1144 40.26 10.13 -42.91
C LEU A 1144 41.59 10.11 -42.14
N MET A 1145 41.96 11.20 -41.46
CA MET A 1145 43.18 11.28 -40.63
C MET A 1145 43.17 10.24 -39.48
N VAL A 1146 42.04 10.05 -38.82
CA VAL A 1146 41.91 9.06 -37.74
C VAL A 1146 42.01 7.63 -38.32
N VAL A 1147 41.33 7.36 -39.44
CA VAL A 1147 41.36 6.05 -40.10
C VAL A 1147 42.76 5.73 -40.61
N THR A 1148 43.45 6.67 -41.26
CA THR A 1148 44.82 6.48 -41.71
C THR A 1148 45.78 6.29 -40.54
N SER A 1149 45.59 7.01 -39.42
CA SER A 1149 46.38 6.80 -38.20
C SER A 1149 46.17 5.40 -37.62
N LEU A 1150 44.93 4.88 -37.61
CA LEU A 1150 44.62 3.53 -37.14
C LEU A 1150 45.21 2.44 -38.06
N ILE A 1151 45.16 2.64 -39.39
CA ILE A 1151 45.79 1.75 -40.37
C ILE A 1151 47.31 1.77 -40.21
N LEU A 1152 47.90 2.95 -39.99
CA LEU A 1152 49.34 3.10 -39.75
C LEU A 1152 49.76 2.40 -38.45
N LEU A 1153 48.99 2.55 -37.37
CA LEU A 1153 49.19 1.83 -36.10
C LEU A 1153 49.04 0.30 -36.26
N TYR A 1154 48.11 -0.15 -37.09
CA TYR A 1154 47.96 -1.58 -37.44
C TYR A 1154 49.20 -2.11 -38.20
N CYS A 1155 49.67 -1.38 -39.22
CA CYS A 1155 50.80 -1.80 -40.05
C CYS A 1155 52.17 -1.66 -39.36
N LEU A 1156 52.40 -0.59 -38.60
CA LEU A 1156 53.70 -0.29 -37.97
C LEU A 1156 53.83 -0.93 -36.57
N CYS A 1157 52.75 -0.97 -35.78
CA CYS A 1157 52.78 -1.41 -34.39
C CYS A 1157 52.09 -2.76 -34.16
N GLN A 1158 51.70 -3.48 -35.22
CA GLN A 1158 51.03 -4.79 -35.15
C GLN A 1158 49.78 -4.78 -34.25
N LEU A 1159 49.02 -3.68 -34.26
CA LEU A 1159 47.88 -3.47 -33.37
C LEU A 1159 46.75 -4.46 -33.69
N SER A 1160 46.42 -5.38 -32.78
CA SER A 1160 45.31 -6.31 -33.02
C SER A 1160 43.94 -5.65 -32.79
N ILE A 1161 42.87 -6.23 -33.36
CA ILE A 1161 41.49 -5.78 -33.10
C ILE A 1161 41.16 -5.88 -31.59
N MET A 1162 41.72 -6.87 -30.89
CA MET A 1162 41.57 -7.00 -29.44
C MET A 1162 42.28 -5.87 -28.69
N ASP A 1163 43.47 -5.44 -29.12
CA ASP A 1163 44.17 -4.30 -28.54
C ASP A 1163 43.40 -2.99 -28.72
N LEU A 1164 42.69 -2.82 -29.84
CA LEU A 1164 41.79 -1.68 -30.05
C LEU A 1164 40.63 -1.67 -29.05
N ILE A 1165 40.00 -2.84 -28.83
CA ILE A 1165 38.92 -3.00 -27.84
C ILE A 1165 39.44 -2.72 -26.42
N ILE A 1166 40.61 -3.26 -26.05
CA ILE A 1166 41.24 -3.02 -24.75
C ILE A 1166 41.58 -1.54 -24.55
N CYS A 1167 42.12 -0.86 -25.58
CA CYS A 1167 42.35 0.58 -25.56
C CYS A 1167 41.06 1.37 -25.30
N CYS A 1168 39.96 1.05 -25.99
CA CYS A 1168 38.65 1.68 -25.74
C CYS A 1168 38.17 1.43 -24.30
N LEU A 1169 38.28 0.20 -23.82
CA LEU A 1169 37.88 -0.20 -22.47
C LEU A 1169 38.77 0.43 -21.39
N ALA A 1170 40.00 0.83 -21.70
CA ALA A 1170 40.92 1.53 -20.80
C ALA A 1170 40.68 3.06 -20.81
N PHE A 1171 40.59 3.68 -21.98
CA PHE A 1171 40.55 5.15 -22.10
C PHE A 1171 39.20 5.75 -21.75
N ILE A 1172 38.08 5.09 -22.06
CA ILE A 1172 36.74 5.62 -21.76
C ILE A 1172 36.54 5.81 -20.24
N PRO A 1173 36.79 4.81 -19.37
CA PRO A 1173 36.68 4.97 -17.92
C PRO A 1173 37.73 5.94 -17.35
N THR A 1174 38.93 5.99 -17.92
CA THR A 1174 39.98 6.93 -17.47
C THR A 1174 39.59 8.38 -17.73
N GLY A 1175 39.09 8.68 -18.94
CA GLY A 1175 38.60 10.03 -19.25
C GLY A 1175 37.42 10.45 -18.38
N TRP A 1176 36.58 9.49 -17.97
CA TRP A 1176 35.55 9.73 -16.97
C TRP A 1176 36.13 10.02 -15.57
N GLY A 1177 37.13 9.25 -15.13
CA GLY A 1177 37.86 9.50 -13.89
C GLY A 1177 38.50 10.90 -13.85
N LEU A 1178 39.08 11.34 -14.97
CA LEU A 1178 39.58 12.71 -15.12
C LEU A 1178 38.47 13.75 -15.00
N LEU A 1179 37.32 13.50 -15.63
CA LEU A 1179 36.16 14.38 -15.55
C LEU A 1179 35.67 14.53 -14.10
N LEU A 1180 35.63 13.45 -13.32
CA LEU A 1180 35.24 13.47 -11.90
C LEU A 1180 36.22 14.30 -11.05
N ILE A 1181 37.53 14.09 -11.22
CA ILE A 1181 38.56 14.88 -10.49
C ILE A 1181 38.42 16.36 -10.81
N VAL A 1182 38.25 16.69 -12.09
CA VAL A 1182 38.12 18.08 -12.56
C VAL A 1182 36.83 18.73 -12.03
N GLN A 1183 35.72 17.99 -11.95
CA GLN A 1183 34.47 18.49 -11.35
C GLN A 1183 34.64 18.82 -9.87
N VAL A 1184 35.38 18.02 -9.11
CA VAL A 1184 35.69 18.30 -7.69
C VAL A 1184 36.52 19.58 -7.55
N LEU A 1185 37.40 19.85 -8.52
CA LEU A 1185 38.23 21.05 -8.58
C LEU A 1185 37.51 22.27 -9.18
N ARG A 1186 36.27 22.12 -9.66
CA ARG A 1186 35.46 23.19 -10.29
C ARG A 1186 35.54 24.54 -9.58
N PRO A 1187 35.37 24.66 -8.24
CA PRO A 1187 35.35 25.97 -7.59
C PRO A 1187 36.63 26.80 -7.79
N LYS A 1188 37.76 26.15 -8.10
CA LYS A 1188 39.03 26.81 -8.39
C LYS A 1188 39.26 27.06 -9.88
N ILE A 1189 38.65 26.25 -10.76
CA ILE A 1189 38.96 26.22 -12.20
C ILE A 1189 37.87 26.91 -13.04
N GLU A 1190 36.68 27.16 -12.49
CA GLU A 1190 35.51 27.69 -13.21
C GLU A 1190 35.75 29.04 -13.90
N TYR A 1191 36.64 29.88 -13.35
CA TYR A 1191 37.00 31.18 -13.93
C TYR A 1191 38.11 31.13 -15.00
N TYR A 1192 38.71 29.96 -15.23
CA TYR A 1192 39.76 29.77 -16.23
C TYR A 1192 39.18 29.24 -17.54
N ALA A 1193 39.85 29.53 -18.67
CA ALA A 1193 39.47 29.09 -20.02
C ALA A 1193 39.48 27.55 -20.22
N ILE A 1194 39.78 26.78 -19.16
CA ILE A 1194 39.82 25.32 -19.16
C ILE A 1194 38.41 24.73 -18.96
N TRP A 1195 37.48 25.46 -18.32
CA TRP A 1195 36.14 24.95 -17.99
C TRP A 1195 35.25 24.70 -19.21
N GLU A 1196 35.28 25.56 -20.23
CA GLU A 1196 34.52 25.38 -21.46
C GLU A 1196 34.85 24.04 -22.17
N PRO A 1197 36.13 23.66 -22.39
CA PRO A 1197 36.48 22.33 -22.89
C PRO A 1197 35.94 21.16 -22.06
N ILE A 1198 35.96 21.28 -20.73
CA ILE A 1198 35.48 20.21 -19.81
C ILE A 1198 33.99 19.98 -19.99
N GLN A 1199 33.21 21.05 -20.14
CA GLN A 1199 31.78 20.97 -20.39
C GLN A 1199 31.47 20.25 -21.72
N VAL A 1200 32.26 20.47 -22.76
CA VAL A 1200 32.09 19.81 -24.06
C VAL A 1200 32.37 18.31 -23.96
N ILE A 1201 33.39 17.93 -23.20
CA ILE A 1201 33.72 16.52 -22.96
C ILE A 1201 32.60 15.85 -22.15
N ALA A 1202 32.12 16.49 -21.08
CA ALA A 1202 31.00 15.99 -20.29
C ALA A 1202 29.75 15.78 -21.17
N HIS A 1203 29.45 16.73 -22.06
CA HIS A 1203 28.33 16.63 -23.01
C HIS A 1203 28.48 15.42 -23.94
N ALA A 1204 29.69 15.18 -24.47
CA ALA A 1204 29.96 14.03 -25.33
C ALA A 1204 29.80 12.69 -24.61
N TYR A 1205 30.26 12.59 -23.35
CA TYR A 1205 30.05 11.39 -22.52
C TYR A 1205 28.57 11.13 -22.27
N ASP A 1206 27.81 12.15 -21.86
CA ASP A 1206 26.39 11.98 -21.57
C ASP A 1206 25.58 11.66 -22.84
N TYR A 1207 25.91 12.30 -23.97
CA TYR A 1207 25.31 12.01 -25.27
C TYR A 1207 25.59 10.57 -25.73
N GLY A 1208 26.84 10.11 -25.61
CA GLY A 1208 27.25 8.76 -25.96
C GLY A 1208 26.57 7.71 -25.07
N MET A 1209 26.55 7.94 -23.76
CA MET A 1209 25.89 7.07 -22.79
C MET A 1209 24.37 7.00 -23.03
N GLY A 1210 23.73 8.14 -23.28
CA GLY A 1210 22.29 8.19 -23.61
C GLY A 1210 21.98 7.45 -24.91
N SER A 1211 22.80 7.61 -25.94
CA SER A 1211 22.63 6.90 -27.23
C SER A 1211 22.84 5.39 -27.12
N LEU A 1212 23.84 4.94 -26.36
CA LEU A 1212 24.08 3.53 -26.08
C LEU A 1212 22.92 2.89 -25.29
N LEU A 1213 22.31 3.64 -24.37
CA LEU A 1213 21.16 3.19 -23.61
C LEU A 1213 19.88 3.13 -24.47
N PHE A 1214 19.70 4.13 -25.34
CA PHE A 1214 18.53 4.25 -26.20
C PHE A 1214 18.49 3.17 -27.29
N SER A 1215 19.65 2.75 -27.80
CA SER A 1215 19.71 1.86 -28.97
C SER A 1215 19.07 0.48 -28.72
N PRO A 1216 19.35 -0.25 -27.62
CA PRO A 1216 18.64 -1.49 -27.30
C PRO A 1216 17.14 -1.28 -27.07
N ILE A 1217 16.74 -0.14 -26.49
CA ILE A 1217 15.32 0.17 -26.23
C ILE A 1217 14.58 0.35 -27.56
N ALA A 1218 15.18 1.06 -28.52
CA ALA A 1218 14.62 1.24 -29.86
C ALA A 1218 14.47 -0.09 -30.60
N VAL A 1219 15.46 -0.99 -30.50
CA VAL A 1219 15.39 -2.34 -31.09
C VAL A 1219 14.27 -3.16 -30.46
N LEU A 1220 14.12 -3.14 -29.14
CA LEU A 1220 13.06 -3.85 -28.44
C LEU A 1220 11.67 -3.26 -28.73
N ALA A 1221 11.56 -1.94 -28.86
CA ALA A 1221 10.32 -1.25 -29.20
C ALA A 1221 9.84 -1.53 -30.63
N TRP A 1222 10.75 -1.91 -31.52
CA TRP A 1222 10.38 -2.34 -32.86
C TRP A 1222 9.61 -3.68 -32.87
N MET A 1223 9.71 -4.47 -31.80
CA MET A 1223 8.99 -5.74 -31.64
C MET A 1223 7.67 -5.53 -30.86
N PRO A 1224 6.48 -5.61 -31.50
CA PRO A 1224 5.20 -5.32 -30.83
C PRO A 1224 4.90 -6.21 -29.62
N VAL A 1225 5.43 -7.45 -29.63
CA VAL A 1225 5.27 -8.43 -28.56
C VAL A 1225 5.84 -7.92 -27.23
N ILE A 1226 6.93 -7.16 -27.26
CA ILE A 1226 7.58 -6.65 -26.05
C ILE A 1226 6.69 -5.65 -25.32
N SER A 1227 6.06 -4.72 -26.06
CA SER A 1227 5.10 -3.76 -25.51
C SER A 1227 3.87 -4.46 -24.88
N ALA A 1228 3.38 -5.54 -25.51
CA ALA A 1228 2.28 -6.33 -24.95
C ALA A 1228 2.67 -7.08 -23.67
N ILE A 1229 3.87 -7.66 -23.61
CA ILE A 1229 4.42 -8.31 -22.41
C ILE A 1229 4.58 -7.28 -21.29
N GLN A 1230 5.19 -6.12 -21.58
CA GLN A 1230 5.38 -5.03 -20.64
C GLN A 1230 4.06 -4.60 -20.00
N THR A 1231 3.04 -4.34 -20.82
CA THR A 1231 1.71 -3.92 -20.35
C THR A 1231 1.08 -4.95 -19.41
N ARG A 1232 1.28 -6.25 -19.68
CA ARG A 1232 0.78 -7.35 -18.83
C ARG A 1232 1.55 -7.49 -17.52
N VAL A 1233 2.84 -7.14 -17.50
CA VAL A 1233 3.67 -7.14 -16.28
C VAL A 1233 3.35 -5.91 -15.41
N LEU A 1234 3.12 -4.75 -16.03
CA LEU A 1234 2.86 -3.49 -15.33
C LEU A 1234 1.47 -3.42 -14.70
N PHE A 1235 0.45 -3.89 -15.42
CA PHE A 1235 -0.93 -3.70 -15.01
C PHE A 1235 -1.65 -5.01 -14.71
N ASN A 1236 -2.70 -4.92 -13.89
CA ASN A 1236 -3.51 -6.06 -13.49
C ASN A 1236 -4.17 -6.74 -14.71
N ARG A 1237 -4.44 -8.06 -14.60
CA ARG A 1237 -5.03 -8.91 -15.65
C ARG A 1237 -6.35 -8.34 -16.20
N ALA A 1238 -7.15 -7.68 -15.37
CA ALA A 1238 -8.40 -7.04 -15.77
C ALA A 1238 -8.17 -5.87 -16.76
N PHE A 1239 -7.20 -5.01 -16.45
CA PHE A 1239 -6.82 -3.88 -17.29
C PHE A 1239 -6.13 -4.33 -18.59
N SER A 1240 -5.24 -5.32 -18.50
CA SER A 1240 -4.51 -5.88 -19.65
C SER A 1240 -5.43 -6.52 -20.70
N ARG A 1241 -6.49 -7.24 -20.27
CA ARG A 1241 -7.42 -7.92 -21.20
C ARG A 1241 -8.23 -6.95 -22.08
N GLN A 1242 -8.62 -5.79 -21.57
CA GLN A 1242 -9.42 -4.82 -22.35
C GLN A 1242 -8.56 -3.84 -23.15
N LEU A 1243 -7.35 -3.49 -22.70
CA LEU A 1243 -6.38 -2.73 -23.51
C LEU A 1243 -6.03 -3.46 -24.81
N GLN A 1244 -5.88 -4.79 -24.76
CA GLN A 1244 -5.63 -5.59 -25.96
C GLN A 1244 -6.80 -5.57 -26.96
N ILE A 1245 -8.03 -5.30 -26.51
CA ILE A 1245 -9.23 -5.28 -27.36
C ILE A 1245 -9.44 -3.91 -28.03
N GLN A 1246 -8.96 -2.83 -27.42
CA GLN A 1246 -9.13 -1.46 -27.93
C GLN A 1246 -8.57 -1.25 -29.35
N PRO A 1247 -7.37 -1.76 -29.72
CA PRO A 1247 -6.88 -1.70 -31.10
C PRO A 1247 -7.79 -2.43 -32.09
N PHE A 1248 -8.42 -3.55 -31.69
CA PHE A 1248 -9.34 -4.30 -32.55
C PHE A 1248 -10.70 -3.60 -32.73
N ILE A 1249 -11.15 -2.82 -31.74
CA ILE A 1249 -12.39 -2.03 -31.82
C ILE A 1249 -12.17 -0.75 -32.64
N VAL A 1250 -11.04 -0.07 -32.46
CA VAL A 1250 -10.65 1.11 -33.27
C VAL A 1250 -10.38 0.71 -34.73
N GLY A 1251 -9.82 -0.48 -34.96
CA GLY A 1251 -9.66 -1.05 -36.30
C GLY A 1251 -10.99 -1.38 -37.01
N LYS A 1252 -12.07 -1.66 -36.26
CA LYS A 1252 -13.41 -1.90 -36.83
C LYS A 1252 -14.19 -0.62 -37.13
N THR A 1253 -13.93 0.47 -36.41
CA THR A 1253 -14.61 1.77 -36.63
C THR A 1253 -14.00 2.58 -37.77
N LYS A 1254 -12.73 2.34 -38.14
CA LYS A 1254 -12.13 2.90 -39.37
C LYS A 1254 -12.46 2.14 -40.67
N ARG A 1255 -13.26 1.05 -40.59
CA ARG A 1255 -13.72 0.25 -41.74
C ARG A 1255 -15.25 0.21 -41.89
N ARG A 1256 -15.95 1.26 -41.49
CA ARG A 1256 -17.33 1.52 -41.89
C ARG A 1256 -17.47 2.93 -42.43
#